data_AF-A0A7C3EZG8-F1
#
_entry.id   AF-A0A7C3EZG8-F1
#
_cell.length_a   1.000
_cell.length_b   1.000
_cell.length_c   1.000
_cell.angle_alpha   90.00
_cell.angle_beta   90.00
_cell.angle_gamma   90.00
#
_symmetry.space_group_name_H-M   'P 1'
#
loop_
_entity.id
_entity.type
_entity.pdbx_description
1 polymer ?
#
loop_
_entity_poly.entity_id
_entity_poly.type
_entity_poly.pdbx_seq_one_letter_code
_entity_poly.pdbx_strand_id
1 'polypeptide(L)'
;MRTHDPWRRMWTALCWAALAGGAALCGEIPPQAEPIPVKTEIAEGPFQPTMESLAKYQCPEWFRDAKFGIWAHWGPQAVPMAGDWYAKHMYVQGHRQYEHHLQNYGHPSEHGYTEIIGLWKAEKWDPDRLMALYKKAGARYFVSMACHHDNFDLWKSRFHRWNAVNLGPKRDVVGDWQKAAQKLGLRFGVSEHMGASFTWWQPSHGADKTGPKAGVPYDGADPKLADLYHPPAAPDDKGWYSKNPDWQREWFARVRDLVDSYRPDLLYTDGGVPFGNEVGLSLIAHLYNADMKNRGGRLEAVYTCKQRSEGRWVEDLERGVMPKINPHPWQTDTSIGDWYYNKNWKFRPTSWVVHMLVDIVSKNGNLLLNVVQRPDGSLDPEAEQSLEQIAAWIAINGEAIYGTRPWLVYGEGAVKAKGGHFGEDFAYTAKDVRFTTKGETLYAIALGWPADRQLAIRSLAEPDGNENLSSITGVSLLGHSGKLEWKRTGEALVVTLPAEKPCDFAIALKIAGAGLKPIEVPVVIEPVRPDAKGNVTLLADAAELHGDQIKTEAQGGQPNIGFWDKADEWVSWNVKLDKPGTFRVRAAVATLHADAEFVVEAAGQQLVGKPPRTGSWAEFRDVELGQLEIKQPGDCTVSVKARDAKTWKAINLRSVSLVRAQ
;
A
#
# COMPACT_ATOMS: atom_id res chain seq x y z
N MET A 1 33.08 -33.47 13.16
CA MET A 1 31.75 -33.37 13.77
C MET A 1 30.82 -32.72 12.77
N ARG A 2 29.99 -33.52 12.09
CA ARG A 2 28.89 -33.05 11.25
C ARG A 2 27.63 -33.14 12.10
N THR A 3 26.99 -32.00 12.37
CA THR A 3 25.72 -31.96 13.08
C THR A 3 24.61 -32.35 12.11
N HIS A 4 23.84 -33.34 12.52
CA HIS A 4 22.67 -33.85 11.82
C HIS A 4 21.51 -32.85 11.94
N ASP A 5 20.99 -32.39 10.81
CA ASP A 5 19.74 -31.65 10.71
C ASP A 5 18.56 -32.66 10.63
N PRO A 6 17.69 -32.74 11.64
CA PRO A 6 16.58 -33.69 11.70
C PRO A 6 15.42 -33.38 10.72
N TRP A 7 15.41 -32.22 10.05
CA TRP A 7 14.30 -31.81 9.19
C TRP A 7 14.31 -32.41 7.78
N ARG A 8 15.48 -32.84 7.28
CA ARG A 8 15.62 -33.40 5.91
C ARG A 8 15.07 -34.82 5.75
N ARG A 9 14.94 -35.60 6.82
CA ARG A 9 14.51 -37.01 6.76
C ARG A 9 12.99 -37.21 6.85
N MET A 10 12.23 -36.23 7.34
CA MET A 10 10.78 -36.36 7.47
C MET A 10 10.05 -36.11 6.14
N TRP A 11 10.58 -35.24 5.27
CA TRP A 11 10.00 -34.95 3.95
C TRP A 11 10.26 -36.04 2.92
N THR A 12 11.42 -36.70 2.97
CA THR A 12 11.77 -37.77 2.02
C THR A 12 11.01 -39.07 2.26
N ALA A 13 10.50 -39.32 3.48
CA ALA A 13 9.70 -40.49 3.80
C ALA A 13 8.19 -40.31 3.51
N LEU A 14 7.66 -39.07 3.60
CA LEU A 14 6.26 -38.77 3.28
C LEU A 14 6.01 -38.66 1.76
N CYS A 15 7.01 -38.25 0.98
CA CYS A 15 6.87 -38.16 -0.48
C CYS A 15 6.87 -39.52 -1.22
N TRP A 16 7.32 -40.62 -0.59
CA TRP A 16 7.34 -41.94 -1.24
C TRP A 16 6.16 -42.85 -0.87
N ALA A 17 5.38 -42.51 0.16
CA ALA A 17 4.18 -43.28 0.53
C ALA A 17 2.89 -42.79 -0.15
N ALA A 18 2.91 -41.63 -0.80
CA ALA A 18 1.74 -41.07 -1.51
C ALA A 18 1.74 -41.34 -3.04
N LEU A 19 2.76 -42.01 -3.58
CA LEU A 19 2.94 -42.20 -5.04
C LEU A 19 2.63 -43.63 -5.55
N ALA A 20 1.89 -44.43 -4.78
CA ALA A 20 1.42 -45.76 -5.22
C ALA A 20 -0.11 -45.91 -5.20
N GLY A 21 -0.86 -44.80 -5.20
CA GLY A 21 -2.33 -44.79 -5.29
C GLY A 21 -2.77 -43.73 -6.29
N GLY A 22 -2.64 -44.01 -7.58
CA GLY A 22 -3.30 -43.21 -8.61
C GLY A 22 -4.82 -43.31 -8.47
N ALA A 23 -5.48 -42.17 -8.63
CA ALA A 23 -6.92 -41.91 -8.60
C ALA A 23 -7.55 -41.57 -7.22
N ALA A 24 -8.14 -40.36 -7.21
CA ALA A 24 -9.17 -39.85 -6.30
C ALA A 24 -8.75 -39.40 -4.88
N LEU A 25 -8.19 -38.19 -4.77
CA LEU A 25 -8.29 -37.37 -3.55
C LEU A 25 -9.09 -36.06 -3.74
N CYS A 26 -9.73 -35.87 -4.88
CA CYS A 26 -10.82 -34.91 -5.01
C CYS A 26 -12.10 -35.58 -4.53
N GLY A 27 -12.62 -35.16 -3.37
CA GLY A 27 -14.02 -35.47 -3.04
C GLY A 27 -14.92 -34.99 -4.18
N GLU A 28 -16.01 -35.72 -4.46
CA GLU A 28 -16.92 -35.38 -5.56
C GLU A 28 -17.32 -33.91 -5.50
N ILE A 29 -17.04 -33.17 -6.58
CA ILE A 29 -17.44 -31.78 -6.73
C ILE A 29 -18.97 -31.78 -6.82
N PRO A 30 -19.68 -31.04 -5.95
CA PRO A 30 -21.14 -30.98 -6.01
C PRO A 30 -21.63 -30.52 -7.40
N PRO A 31 -22.82 -30.93 -7.87
CA PRO A 31 -23.39 -30.35 -9.07
C PRO A 31 -23.63 -28.84 -8.89
N GLN A 32 -23.55 -28.09 -10.00
CA GLN A 32 -23.86 -26.65 -10.00
C GLN A 32 -25.35 -26.46 -9.68
N ALA A 33 -25.67 -25.52 -8.79
CA ALA A 33 -27.06 -25.13 -8.52
C ALA A 33 -27.65 -24.37 -9.73
N GLU A 34 -28.96 -24.50 -9.97
CA GLU A 34 -29.61 -23.75 -11.05
C GLU A 34 -29.48 -22.23 -10.84
N PRO A 35 -29.14 -21.45 -11.89
CA PRO A 35 -28.99 -20.01 -11.77
C PRO A 35 -30.33 -19.34 -11.45
N ILE A 36 -30.40 -18.65 -10.32
CA ILE A 36 -31.55 -17.83 -9.92
C ILE A 36 -31.57 -16.58 -10.82
N PRO A 37 -32.70 -16.18 -11.45
CA PRO A 37 -32.75 -14.97 -12.26
C PRO A 37 -32.45 -13.72 -11.42
N VAL A 38 -31.43 -12.95 -11.81
CA VAL A 38 -30.94 -11.78 -11.06
C VAL A 38 -31.34 -10.49 -11.74
N LYS A 39 -32.26 -9.74 -11.10
CA LYS A 39 -32.32 -8.27 -11.25
C LYS A 39 -31.37 -7.65 -10.22
N THR A 40 -30.77 -6.51 -10.54
CA THR A 40 -29.96 -5.70 -9.60
C THR A 40 -30.84 -5.04 -8.53
N GLU A 41 -31.64 -5.84 -7.83
CA GLU A 41 -32.50 -5.40 -6.74
C GLU A 41 -31.63 -5.07 -5.52
N ILE A 42 -31.62 -3.79 -5.18
CA ILE A 42 -30.92 -3.24 -4.02
C ILE A 42 -31.89 -3.09 -2.85
N ALA A 43 -31.36 -3.00 -1.62
CA ALA A 43 -32.20 -2.73 -0.45
C ALA A 43 -32.85 -1.34 -0.54
N GLU A 44 -34.08 -1.20 -0.07
CA GLU A 44 -34.76 0.09 0.01
C GLU A 44 -34.00 1.06 0.92
N GLY A 45 -33.82 2.30 0.47
CA GLY A 45 -33.15 3.34 1.24
C GLY A 45 -32.79 4.58 0.41
N PRO A 46 -32.11 5.56 1.04
CA PRO A 46 -31.83 6.86 0.42
C PRO A 46 -30.71 6.84 -0.62
N PHE A 47 -29.92 5.77 -0.70
CA PHE A 47 -28.86 5.62 -1.70
C PHE A 47 -29.39 4.95 -2.96
N GLN A 48 -29.18 5.62 -4.09
CA GLN A 48 -29.45 5.14 -5.45
C GLN A 48 -28.13 4.78 -6.14
N PRO A 49 -28.13 3.93 -7.18
CA PRO A 49 -26.92 3.49 -7.88
C PRO A 49 -26.34 4.58 -8.82
N THR A 50 -26.13 5.78 -8.30
CA THR A 50 -25.58 6.92 -9.03
C THR A 50 -24.48 7.59 -8.21
N MET A 51 -23.46 8.14 -8.89
CA MET A 51 -22.37 8.85 -8.22
C MET A 51 -22.88 9.99 -7.34
N GLU A 52 -23.87 10.76 -7.81
CA GLU A 52 -24.50 11.85 -7.06
C GLU A 52 -25.14 11.34 -5.77
N SER A 53 -25.90 10.24 -5.83
CA SER A 53 -26.54 9.71 -4.63
C SER A 53 -25.52 9.14 -3.64
N LEU A 54 -24.46 8.48 -4.12
CA LEU A 54 -23.42 7.93 -3.26
C LEU A 54 -22.59 9.03 -2.57
N ALA A 55 -22.55 10.25 -3.10
CA ALA A 55 -21.81 11.37 -2.51
C ALA A 55 -22.43 11.87 -1.18
N LYS A 56 -23.61 11.35 -0.82
CA LYS A 56 -24.22 11.54 0.51
C LYS A 56 -23.55 10.71 1.61
N TYR A 57 -22.62 9.82 1.24
CA TYR A 57 -21.87 9.00 2.18
C TYR A 57 -21.07 9.87 3.16
N GLN A 58 -21.02 9.41 4.41
CA GLN A 58 -20.15 9.97 5.43
C GLN A 58 -19.39 8.82 6.07
N CYS A 59 -18.06 8.91 6.06
CA CYS A 59 -17.22 7.90 6.67
C CYS A 59 -17.53 7.82 8.18
N PRO A 60 -17.90 6.64 8.72
CA PRO A 60 -18.34 6.51 10.09
C PRO A 60 -17.18 6.73 11.07
N GLU A 61 -17.47 7.34 12.21
CA GLU A 61 -16.46 7.70 13.22
C GLU A 61 -15.67 6.49 13.74
N TRP A 62 -16.30 5.31 13.84
CA TRP A 62 -15.59 4.10 14.28
C TRP A 62 -14.39 3.77 13.37
N PHE A 63 -14.52 3.97 12.06
CA PHE A 63 -13.45 3.68 11.11
C PHE A 63 -12.36 4.74 11.26
N ARG A 64 -12.75 6.01 11.35
CA ARG A 64 -11.82 7.12 11.59
C ARG A 64 -11.08 6.99 12.91
N ASP A 65 -11.67 6.35 13.92
CA ASP A 65 -11.04 6.12 15.23
C ASP A 65 -10.17 4.86 15.28
N ALA A 66 -10.47 3.88 14.42
CA ALA A 66 -9.87 2.56 14.42
C ALA A 66 -8.37 2.58 14.08
N LYS A 67 -7.96 3.34 13.05
CA LYS A 67 -6.58 3.54 12.56
C LYS A 67 -5.83 2.31 12.05
N PHE A 68 -5.97 1.17 12.70
CA PHE A 68 -5.21 -0.03 12.44
C PHE A 68 -6.13 -1.26 12.37
N GLY A 69 -6.07 -1.95 11.25
CA GLY A 69 -6.74 -3.22 11.01
C GLY A 69 -5.76 -4.28 10.54
N ILE A 70 -6.15 -5.55 10.72
CA ILE A 70 -5.41 -6.70 10.19
C ILE A 70 -6.23 -7.40 9.12
N TRP A 71 -5.56 -7.82 8.06
CA TRP A 71 -6.13 -8.59 6.96
C TRP A 71 -5.56 -10.00 6.92
N ALA A 72 -6.43 -10.98 6.66
CA ALA A 72 -6.04 -12.31 6.24
C ALA A 72 -6.30 -12.49 4.73
N HIS A 73 -5.31 -12.12 3.91
CA HIS A 73 -5.29 -12.43 2.48
C HIS A 73 -4.88 -13.89 2.26
N TRP A 74 -5.82 -14.80 2.47
CA TRP A 74 -5.55 -16.22 2.64
C TRP A 74 -6.63 -17.08 1.97
N GLY A 75 -6.27 -18.30 1.57
CA GLY A 75 -7.06 -19.14 0.68
C GLY A 75 -6.19 -20.23 0.02
N PRO A 76 -6.73 -20.99 -0.94
CA PRO A 76 -6.03 -22.13 -1.55
C PRO A 76 -4.74 -21.76 -2.28
N GLN A 77 -4.59 -20.52 -2.77
CA GLN A 77 -3.31 -20.04 -3.33
C GLN A 77 -2.14 -20.04 -2.33
N ALA A 78 -2.41 -20.19 -1.03
CA ALA A 78 -1.35 -20.33 -0.03
C ALA A 78 -0.60 -21.65 -0.19
N VAL A 79 -1.29 -22.75 -0.59
CA VAL A 79 -0.78 -24.14 -0.61
C VAL A 79 0.62 -24.27 -1.21
N PRO A 80 0.92 -23.69 -2.39
CA PRO A 80 2.23 -23.82 -3.01
C PRO A 80 3.34 -23.04 -2.28
N MET A 81 2.98 -22.14 -1.37
CA MET A 81 3.89 -21.26 -0.63
C MET A 81 4.81 -20.47 -1.57
N ALA A 82 4.28 -20.05 -2.72
CA ALA A 82 5.03 -19.47 -3.84
C ALA A 82 4.60 -18.02 -4.17
N GLY A 83 3.89 -17.36 -3.24
CA GLY A 83 3.46 -15.97 -3.35
C GLY A 83 2.17 -15.77 -4.12
N ASP A 84 1.81 -14.50 -4.28
CA ASP A 84 0.52 -14.10 -4.81
C ASP A 84 0.32 -14.45 -6.30
N TRP A 85 -0.95 -14.50 -6.71
CA TRP A 85 -1.41 -14.80 -8.08
C TRP A 85 -1.00 -16.17 -8.62
N TYR A 86 -0.68 -17.11 -7.74
CA TYR A 86 -0.27 -18.45 -8.13
C TYR A 86 -1.28 -19.12 -9.06
N ALA A 87 -2.59 -18.97 -8.78
CA ALA A 87 -3.66 -19.62 -9.53
C ALA A 87 -3.64 -19.26 -11.03
N LYS A 88 -3.25 -18.03 -11.39
CA LYS A 88 -3.08 -17.62 -12.80
C LYS A 88 -1.74 -18.05 -13.35
N HIS A 89 -0.68 -17.74 -12.61
CA HIS A 89 0.68 -17.84 -13.11
C HIS A 89 1.20 -19.27 -13.21
N MET A 90 0.54 -20.24 -12.57
CA MET A 90 0.79 -21.66 -12.81
C MET A 90 0.42 -22.11 -14.23
N TYR A 91 -0.32 -21.29 -15.01
CA TYR A 91 -0.68 -21.56 -16.41
C TYR A 91 0.15 -20.75 -17.43
N VAL A 92 1.14 -19.99 -16.98
CA VAL A 92 1.97 -19.15 -17.85
C VAL A 92 3.33 -19.82 -18.06
N GLN A 93 3.49 -20.53 -19.18
CA GLN A 93 4.73 -21.26 -19.52
C GLN A 93 5.96 -20.33 -19.39
N GLY A 94 6.98 -20.79 -18.66
CA GLY A 94 8.21 -20.03 -18.38
C GLY A 94 8.13 -19.06 -17.19
N HIS A 95 6.97 -18.88 -16.56
CA HIS A 95 6.86 -18.10 -15.33
C HIS A 95 7.40 -18.90 -14.12
N ARG A 96 7.97 -18.21 -13.11
CA ARG A 96 8.55 -18.86 -11.92
C ARG A 96 7.56 -19.78 -11.16
N GLN A 97 6.28 -19.41 -11.12
CA GLN A 97 5.23 -20.19 -10.45
C GLN A 97 4.78 -21.38 -11.31
N TYR A 98 4.82 -21.28 -12.64
CA TYR A 98 4.63 -22.41 -13.55
C TYR A 98 5.75 -23.44 -13.38
N GLU A 99 7.02 -23.01 -13.37
CA GLU A 99 8.16 -23.91 -13.15
C GLU A 99 8.10 -24.57 -11.77
N HIS A 100 7.72 -23.81 -10.75
CA HIS A 100 7.45 -24.36 -9.43
C HIS A 100 6.33 -25.41 -9.48
N HIS A 101 5.26 -25.15 -10.24
CA HIS A 101 4.15 -26.09 -10.39
C HIS A 101 4.59 -27.41 -11.03
N LEU A 102 5.33 -27.35 -12.15
CA LEU A 102 5.89 -28.52 -12.82
C LEU A 102 6.72 -29.39 -11.89
N GLN A 103 7.57 -28.76 -11.07
CA GLN A 103 8.50 -29.47 -10.20
C GLN A 103 7.84 -30.14 -9.00
N ASN A 104 6.70 -29.61 -8.53
CA ASN A 104 6.11 -30.03 -7.25
C ASN A 104 4.75 -30.73 -7.39
N TYR A 105 4.02 -30.48 -8.48
CA TYR A 105 2.66 -30.99 -8.68
C TYR A 105 2.51 -31.68 -10.05
N GLY A 106 3.17 -31.18 -11.10
CA GLY A 106 3.13 -31.74 -12.44
C GLY A 106 2.67 -30.72 -13.49
N HIS A 107 2.36 -31.15 -14.71
CA HIS A 107 1.96 -30.25 -15.78
C HIS A 107 0.53 -29.72 -15.55
N PRO A 108 0.23 -28.41 -15.75
CA PRO A 108 -1.09 -27.83 -15.48
C PRO A 108 -2.25 -28.41 -16.30
N SER A 109 -1.97 -29.14 -17.37
CA SER A 109 -2.99 -29.90 -18.13
C SER A 109 -3.43 -31.21 -17.47
N GLU A 110 -2.68 -31.67 -16.49
CA GLU A 110 -2.92 -32.93 -15.78
C GLU A 110 -3.21 -32.65 -14.30
N HIS A 111 -2.46 -31.72 -13.72
CA HIS A 111 -2.56 -31.28 -12.33
C HIS A 111 -2.89 -29.79 -12.32
N GLY A 112 -4.18 -29.46 -12.33
CA GLY A 112 -4.65 -28.08 -12.39
C GLY A 112 -4.88 -27.44 -11.03
N TYR A 113 -5.42 -26.21 -11.02
CA TYR A 113 -5.71 -25.47 -9.80
C TYR A 113 -6.80 -26.13 -8.94
N THR A 114 -7.68 -26.93 -9.55
CA THR A 114 -8.66 -27.75 -8.83
C THR A 114 -8.01 -28.68 -7.80
N GLU A 115 -6.83 -29.23 -8.11
CA GLU A 115 -6.07 -30.06 -7.16
C GLU A 115 -5.48 -29.24 -6.02
N ILE A 116 -5.00 -28.02 -6.32
CA ILE A 116 -4.49 -27.08 -5.30
C ILE A 116 -5.60 -26.72 -4.31
N ILE A 117 -6.83 -26.47 -4.78
CA ILE A 117 -8.01 -26.31 -3.92
C ILE A 117 -8.22 -27.55 -3.06
N GLY A 118 -8.11 -28.75 -3.66
CA GLY A 118 -8.23 -30.03 -2.97
C GLY A 118 -7.24 -30.21 -1.83
N LEU A 119 -6.02 -29.69 -1.96
CA LEU A 119 -4.94 -29.80 -0.97
C LEU A 119 -5.08 -28.82 0.21
N TRP A 120 -5.86 -27.75 0.09
CA TRP A 120 -5.97 -26.75 1.15
C TRP A 120 -6.91 -27.20 2.28
N LYS A 121 -6.36 -27.57 3.45
CA LYS A 121 -7.18 -28.11 4.56
C LYS A 121 -7.22 -27.27 5.83
N ALA A 122 -6.35 -26.26 5.97
CA ALA A 122 -6.33 -25.36 7.13
C ALA A 122 -6.20 -26.08 8.50
N GLU A 123 -5.36 -27.12 8.56
CA GLU A 123 -5.36 -28.12 9.65
C GLU A 123 -5.02 -27.56 11.04
N LYS A 124 -4.28 -26.45 11.10
CA LYS A 124 -3.87 -25.77 12.33
C LYS A 124 -4.54 -24.41 12.51
N TRP A 125 -5.55 -24.10 11.70
CA TRP A 125 -6.17 -22.79 11.70
C TRP A 125 -7.08 -22.61 12.93
N ASP A 126 -6.63 -21.73 13.83
CA ASP A 126 -7.33 -21.31 15.05
C ASP A 126 -7.65 -19.80 14.98
N PRO A 127 -8.86 -19.44 14.49
CA PRO A 127 -9.23 -18.03 14.36
C PRO A 127 -9.37 -17.32 15.71
N ASP A 128 -9.72 -18.01 16.79
CA ASP A 128 -9.87 -17.41 18.12
C ASP A 128 -8.51 -17.00 18.69
N ARG A 129 -7.50 -17.87 18.60
CA ARG A 129 -6.11 -17.55 18.99
C ARG A 129 -5.56 -16.38 18.18
N LEU A 130 -5.71 -16.45 16.86
CA LEU A 130 -5.17 -15.44 15.95
C LEU A 130 -5.84 -14.08 16.17
N MET A 131 -7.16 -14.05 16.32
CA MET A 131 -7.88 -12.81 16.62
C MET A 131 -7.48 -12.20 17.98
N ALA A 132 -7.25 -13.04 19.00
CA ALA A 132 -6.74 -12.57 20.29
C ALA A 132 -5.36 -11.92 20.16
N LEU A 133 -4.46 -12.52 19.37
CA LEU A 133 -3.15 -11.96 19.05
C LEU A 133 -3.28 -10.63 18.28
N TYR A 134 -4.13 -10.57 17.26
CA TYR A 134 -4.36 -9.37 16.45
C TYR A 134 -4.95 -8.22 17.26
N LYS A 135 -5.92 -8.50 18.13
CA LYS A 135 -6.45 -7.52 19.08
C LYS A 135 -5.36 -6.99 20.02
N LYS A 136 -4.52 -7.89 20.56
CA LYS A 136 -3.40 -7.53 21.44
C LYS A 136 -2.38 -6.66 20.69
N ALA A 137 -2.10 -6.95 19.42
CA ALA A 137 -1.29 -6.13 18.53
C ALA A 137 -1.91 -4.76 18.21
N GLY A 138 -3.17 -4.51 18.62
CA GLY A 138 -3.82 -3.22 18.51
C GLY A 138 -4.86 -3.12 17.39
N ALA A 139 -5.13 -4.19 16.65
CA ALA A 139 -6.18 -4.13 15.62
C ALA A 139 -7.52 -3.72 16.24
N ARG A 140 -8.25 -2.83 15.54
CA ARG A 140 -9.61 -2.40 15.89
C ARG A 140 -10.65 -2.94 14.93
N TYR A 141 -10.20 -3.39 13.76
CA TYR A 141 -11.00 -4.11 12.80
C TYR A 141 -10.18 -5.23 12.16
N PHE A 142 -10.88 -6.25 11.68
CA PHE A 142 -10.29 -7.37 10.97
C PHE A 142 -10.99 -7.55 9.63
N VAL A 143 -10.22 -7.82 8.57
CA VAL A 143 -10.75 -8.12 7.23
C VAL A 143 -10.43 -9.58 6.90
N SER A 144 -11.44 -10.35 6.50
CA SER A 144 -11.26 -11.69 5.94
C SER A 144 -11.26 -11.61 4.42
N MET A 145 -10.39 -12.36 3.74
CA MET A 145 -10.64 -12.67 2.33
C MET A 145 -11.96 -13.43 2.20
N ALA A 146 -12.82 -12.99 1.29
CA ALA A 146 -14.04 -13.68 0.90
C ALA A 146 -13.86 -14.40 -0.44
N CYS A 147 -13.27 -13.76 -1.44
CA CYS A 147 -12.89 -14.39 -2.70
C CYS A 147 -11.75 -13.59 -3.32
N HIS A 148 -10.68 -14.26 -3.75
CA HIS A 148 -9.63 -13.61 -4.53
C HIS A 148 -9.99 -13.65 -6.04
N HIS A 149 -9.05 -13.31 -6.93
CA HIS A 149 -9.24 -13.48 -8.38
C HIS A 149 -9.40 -14.95 -8.82
N ASP A 150 -9.07 -15.90 -7.95
CA ASP A 150 -9.12 -17.35 -8.21
C ASP A 150 -10.55 -17.91 -8.24
N ASN A 151 -11.57 -17.09 -8.01
CA ASN A 151 -12.99 -17.46 -8.08
C ASN A 151 -13.39 -18.57 -7.10
N PHE A 152 -12.72 -18.64 -5.94
CA PHE A 152 -13.02 -19.60 -4.88
C PHE A 152 -13.58 -18.90 -3.64
N ASP A 153 -14.84 -19.16 -3.31
CA ASP A 153 -15.55 -18.49 -2.22
C ASP A 153 -15.13 -19.06 -0.86
N LEU A 154 -14.67 -18.21 0.04
CA LEU A 154 -14.25 -18.59 1.40
C LEU A 154 -15.39 -18.54 2.42
N TRP A 155 -16.62 -18.34 1.94
CA TRP A 155 -17.83 -18.34 2.74
C TRP A 155 -18.79 -19.44 2.31
N LYS A 156 -19.90 -19.60 3.04
CA LYS A 156 -20.98 -20.52 2.67
C LYS A 156 -21.81 -19.96 1.51
N SER A 157 -21.20 -19.87 0.33
CA SER A 157 -21.84 -19.32 -0.89
C SER A 157 -23.04 -20.16 -1.32
N ARG A 158 -24.17 -19.48 -1.59
CA ARG A 158 -25.38 -20.11 -2.14
C ARG A 158 -25.35 -20.27 -3.65
N PHE A 159 -24.49 -19.52 -4.32
CA PHE A 159 -24.48 -19.38 -5.78
C PHE A 159 -23.31 -20.10 -6.44
N HIS A 160 -22.26 -20.43 -5.68
CA HIS A 160 -21.05 -21.01 -6.22
C HIS A 160 -20.65 -22.29 -5.49
N ARG A 161 -20.48 -23.39 -6.22
CA ARG A 161 -20.11 -24.68 -5.61
C ARG A 161 -18.64 -24.74 -5.19
N TRP A 162 -17.79 -23.92 -5.81
CA TRP A 162 -16.37 -23.78 -5.48
C TRP A 162 -16.21 -22.88 -4.26
N ASN A 163 -16.47 -23.46 -3.09
CA ASN A 163 -16.36 -22.74 -1.83
C ASN A 163 -15.73 -23.59 -0.71
N ALA A 164 -15.22 -22.91 0.33
CA ALA A 164 -14.49 -23.50 1.44
C ALA A 164 -15.33 -24.43 2.34
N VAL A 165 -16.66 -24.36 2.27
CA VAL A 165 -17.56 -25.30 2.96
C VAL A 165 -17.67 -26.60 2.17
N ASN A 166 -17.79 -26.49 0.85
CA ASN A 166 -17.92 -27.62 -0.06
C ASN A 166 -16.59 -28.32 -0.36
N LEU A 167 -15.47 -27.60 -0.34
CA LEU A 167 -14.15 -28.10 -0.73
C LEU A 167 -13.08 -27.62 0.27
N GLY A 168 -11.85 -28.09 0.11
CA GLY A 168 -10.73 -27.68 0.95
C GLY A 168 -10.96 -27.97 2.45
N PRO A 169 -11.01 -26.93 3.32
CA PRO A 169 -11.09 -27.08 4.78
C PRO A 169 -12.47 -27.53 5.29
N LYS A 170 -13.52 -27.52 4.45
CA LYS A 170 -14.90 -27.83 4.84
C LYS A 170 -15.42 -26.94 5.97
N ARG A 171 -15.05 -25.66 5.93
CA ARG A 171 -15.37 -24.64 6.94
C ARG A 171 -15.81 -23.35 6.28
N ASP A 172 -16.72 -22.65 6.95
CA ASP A 172 -17.09 -21.28 6.61
C ASP A 172 -16.02 -20.33 7.14
N VAL A 173 -14.99 -20.06 6.34
CA VAL A 173 -13.80 -19.31 6.76
C VAL A 173 -14.17 -17.87 7.13
N VAL A 174 -14.97 -17.19 6.28
CA VAL A 174 -15.49 -15.85 6.57
C VAL A 174 -16.31 -15.83 7.86
N GLY A 175 -17.23 -16.79 8.03
CA GLY A 175 -18.08 -16.88 9.22
C GLY A 175 -17.31 -17.18 10.51
N ASP A 176 -16.29 -18.02 10.46
CA ASP A 176 -15.47 -18.34 11.63
C ASP A 176 -14.58 -17.16 12.04
N TRP A 177 -14.00 -16.43 11.08
CA TRP A 177 -13.31 -15.17 11.38
C TRP A 177 -14.24 -14.12 11.98
N GLN A 178 -15.45 -13.98 11.43
CA GLN A 178 -16.44 -13.05 11.94
C GLN A 178 -16.77 -13.32 13.41
N LYS A 179 -17.07 -14.57 13.76
CA LYS A 179 -17.39 -14.97 15.14
C LYS A 179 -16.23 -14.63 16.09
N ALA A 180 -14.99 -14.92 15.69
CA ALA A 180 -13.81 -14.61 16.48
C ALA A 180 -13.63 -13.09 16.68
N ALA A 181 -13.82 -12.28 15.63
CA ALA A 181 -13.75 -10.82 15.70
C ALA A 181 -14.82 -10.24 16.65
N GLN A 182 -16.08 -10.68 16.49
CA GLN A 182 -17.20 -10.23 17.31
C GLN A 182 -17.04 -10.62 18.78
N LYS A 183 -16.57 -11.85 19.07
CA LYS A 183 -16.27 -12.33 20.43
C LYS A 183 -15.29 -11.41 21.16
N LEU A 184 -14.37 -10.78 20.42
CA LEU A 184 -13.37 -9.87 20.96
C LEU A 184 -13.71 -8.39 20.76
N GLY A 185 -14.88 -8.06 20.21
CA GLY A 185 -15.35 -6.69 20.01
C GLY A 185 -14.60 -5.91 18.92
N LEU A 186 -14.01 -6.61 17.95
CA LEU A 186 -13.45 -5.97 16.75
C LEU A 186 -14.55 -5.77 15.72
N ARG A 187 -14.43 -4.69 14.95
CA ARG A 187 -15.23 -4.51 13.73
C ARG A 187 -14.80 -5.54 12.69
N PHE A 188 -15.74 -6.04 11.90
CA PHE A 188 -15.47 -7.13 10.95
C PHE A 188 -15.73 -6.68 9.52
N GLY A 189 -14.75 -6.88 8.65
CA GLY A 189 -14.86 -6.63 7.23
C GLY A 189 -14.54 -7.86 6.39
N VAL A 190 -14.85 -7.76 5.11
CA VAL A 190 -14.53 -8.76 4.09
C VAL A 190 -13.93 -8.08 2.86
N SER A 191 -12.99 -8.76 2.21
CA SER A 191 -12.46 -8.33 0.91
C SER A 191 -12.86 -9.31 -0.20
N GLU A 192 -13.29 -8.78 -1.34
CA GLU A 192 -13.52 -9.55 -2.54
C GLU A 192 -12.79 -8.93 -3.73
N HIS A 193 -12.20 -9.79 -4.55
CA HIS A 193 -11.40 -9.42 -5.72
C HIS A 193 -12.02 -10.03 -6.99
N MET A 194 -13.29 -10.41 -6.87
CA MET A 194 -13.95 -11.32 -7.79
C MET A 194 -14.20 -10.64 -9.12
N GLY A 195 -14.54 -9.35 -9.15
CA GLY A 195 -14.89 -8.63 -10.39
C GLY A 195 -13.90 -8.80 -11.55
N ALA A 196 -12.60 -8.92 -11.26
CA ALA A 196 -11.54 -9.10 -12.25
C ALA A 196 -11.28 -10.56 -12.67
N SER A 197 -11.87 -11.51 -11.95
CA SER A 197 -11.61 -12.95 -12.10
C SER A 197 -11.81 -13.46 -13.53
N PHE A 198 -12.84 -12.98 -14.22
CA PHE A 198 -13.21 -13.44 -15.57
C PHE A 198 -12.07 -13.34 -16.58
N THR A 199 -11.49 -12.14 -16.77
CA THR A 199 -10.37 -11.95 -17.71
C THR A 199 -9.04 -12.40 -17.10
N TRP A 200 -8.91 -12.35 -15.76
CA TRP A 200 -7.72 -12.78 -15.05
C TRP A 200 -7.43 -14.28 -15.23
N TRP A 201 -8.46 -15.11 -15.31
CA TRP A 201 -8.37 -16.57 -15.49
C TRP A 201 -8.05 -17.04 -16.91
N GLN A 202 -8.13 -16.17 -17.92
CA GLN A 202 -7.99 -16.58 -19.34
C GLN A 202 -6.68 -17.32 -19.70
N PRO A 203 -5.53 -17.11 -19.03
CA PRO A 203 -4.35 -17.97 -19.24
C PRO A 203 -4.59 -19.46 -19.02
N SER A 204 -5.55 -19.86 -18.16
CA SER A 204 -5.91 -21.27 -17.92
C SER A 204 -6.61 -21.94 -19.10
N HIS A 205 -7.11 -21.18 -20.08
CA HIS A 205 -7.68 -21.71 -21.33
C HIS A 205 -6.59 -22.01 -22.38
N GLY A 206 -5.34 -21.70 -22.05
CA GLY A 206 -4.21 -21.85 -22.94
C GLY A 206 -3.64 -23.27 -22.98
N ALA A 207 -2.43 -23.33 -23.53
CA ALA A 207 -1.57 -24.50 -23.58
C ALA A 207 -0.13 -24.01 -23.69
N ASP A 208 0.80 -24.87 -23.27
CA ASP A 208 2.22 -24.71 -23.54
C ASP A 208 2.47 -24.44 -25.03
N LYS A 209 3.44 -23.56 -25.34
CA LYS A 209 3.85 -23.25 -26.73
C LYS A 209 4.98 -24.12 -27.21
N THR A 210 5.80 -24.64 -26.31
CA THR A 210 6.95 -25.49 -26.59
C THR A 210 7.03 -26.65 -25.61
N GLY A 211 7.94 -27.61 -25.83
CA GLY A 211 8.15 -28.74 -24.93
C GLY A 211 7.18 -29.92 -25.15
N PRO A 212 7.27 -30.98 -24.32
CA PRO A 212 6.55 -32.24 -24.54
C PRO A 212 5.03 -32.15 -24.46
N LYS A 213 4.49 -31.11 -23.81
CA LYS A 213 3.05 -30.85 -23.66
C LYS A 213 2.57 -29.66 -24.51
N ALA A 214 3.37 -29.22 -25.48
CA ALA A 214 3.00 -28.14 -26.39
C ALA A 214 1.65 -28.42 -27.07
N GLY A 215 0.74 -27.45 -27.01
CA GLY A 215 -0.60 -27.55 -27.61
C GLY A 215 -1.60 -28.41 -26.84
N VAL A 216 -1.22 -29.06 -25.74
CA VAL A 216 -2.15 -29.76 -24.85
C VAL A 216 -2.89 -28.72 -24.01
N PRO A 217 -4.22 -28.59 -24.11
CA PRO A 217 -4.99 -27.62 -23.32
C PRO A 217 -4.82 -27.84 -21.82
N TYR A 218 -4.74 -26.76 -21.06
CA TYR A 218 -4.82 -26.86 -19.60
C TYR A 218 -6.26 -27.16 -19.13
N ASP A 219 -6.44 -27.47 -17.85
CA ASP A 219 -7.75 -27.83 -17.29
C ASP A 219 -8.78 -26.69 -17.33
N GLY A 220 -8.33 -25.43 -17.38
CA GLY A 220 -9.20 -24.27 -17.59
C GLY A 220 -9.99 -24.28 -18.90
N ALA A 221 -9.54 -25.05 -19.90
CA ALA A 221 -10.26 -25.25 -21.16
C ALA A 221 -11.40 -26.29 -21.06
N ASP A 222 -11.54 -27.02 -19.95
CA ASP A 222 -12.64 -27.97 -19.76
C ASP A 222 -13.96 -27.22 -19.46
N PRO A 223 -14.98 -27.32 -20.33
CA PRO A 223 -16.26 -26.64 -20.11
C PRO A 223 -16.99 -27.08 -18.83
N LYS A 224 -16.67 -28.24 -18.25
CA LYS A 224 -17.23 -28.70 -16.97
C LYS A 224 -16.70 -27.93 -15.76
N LEU A 225 -15.59 -27.21 -15.93
CA LEU A 225 -14.93 -26.38 -14.92
C LEU A 225 -15.10 -24.88 -15.21
N ALA A 226 -15.93 -24.53 -16.20
CA ALA A 226 -16.17 -23.14 -16.59
C ALA A 226 -16.78 -22.28 -15.47
N ASP A 227 -17.40 -22.89 -14.46
CA ASP A 227 -17.87 -22.14 -13.30
C ASP A 227 -16.71 -21.68 -12.40
N LEU A 228 -15.59 -22.42 -12.33
CA LEU A 228 -14.37 -21.97 -11.67
C LEU A 228 -13.56 -21.02 -12.56
N TYR A 229 -13.27 -21.43 -13.80
CA TYR A 229 -12.32 -20.76 -14.70
C TYR A 229 -12.92 -19.73 -15.64
N HIS A 230 -14.23 -19.50 -15.55
CA HIS A 230 -15.04 -18.74 -16.50
C HIS A 230 -15.05 -19.36 -17.90
N PRO A 231 -16.09 -19.10 -18.72
CA PRO A 231 -16.02 -19.43 -20.14
C PRO A 231 -14.93 -18.59 -20.85
N PRO A 232 -14.48 -19.01 -22.05
CA PRO A 232 -13.57 -18.21 -22.86
C PRO A 232 -14.09 -16.78 -23.07
N ALA A 233 -13.24 -15.79 -22.84
CA ALA A 233 -13.59 -14.39 -23.05
C ALA A 233 -13.77 -14.07 -24.54
N ALA A 234 -14.62 -13.07 -24.81
CA ALA A 234 -14.71 -12.52 -26.15
C ALA A 234 -13.33 -11.94 -26.57
N PRO A 235 -12.93 -12.00 -27.85
CA PRO A 235 -11.61 -11.55 -28.29
C PRO A 235 -11.26 -10.09 -27.94
N ASP A 236 -12.25 -9.22 -27.75
CA ASP A 236 -12.10 -7.82 -27.39
C ASP A 236 -12.25 -7.54 -25.88
N ASP A 237 -12.59 -8.56 -25.08
CA ASP A 237 -12.74 -8.46 -23.62
C ASP A 237 -11.41 -8.74 -22.91
N LYS A 238 -10.53 -7.74 -22.93
CA LYS A 238 -9.18 -7.78 -22.35
C LYS A 238 -8.99 -6.84 -21.16
N GLY A 239 -10.09 -6.24 -20.69
CA GLY A 239 -10.07 -5.28 -19.59
C GLY A 239 -9.79 -5.94 -18.24
N TRP A 240 -9.45 -5.13 -17.23
CA TRP A 240 -9.37 -5.61 -15.85
C TRP A 240 -10.70 -6.16 -15.37
N TYR A 241 -11.79 -5.45 -15.67
CA TYR A 241 -13.15 -5.95 -15.48
C TYR A 241 -13.75 -6.37 -16.81
N SER A 242 -14.36 -7.55 -16.83
CA SER A 242 -15.03 -8.07 -18.02
C SER A 242 -16.29 -7.26 -18.37
N LYS A 243 -16.55 -7.12 -19.67
CA LYS A 243 -17.79 -6.55 -20.20
C LYS A 243 -18.94 -7.57 -20.26
N ASN A 244 -18.70 -8.82 -19.88
CA ASN A 244 -19.70 -9.88 -19.97
C ASN A 244 -20.87 -9.61 -19.01
N PRO A 245 -22.11 -9.43 -19.52
CA PRO A 245 -23.25 -9.07 -18.70
C PRO A 245 -23.73 -10.22 -17.79
N ASP A 246 -23.51 -11.48 -18.16
CA ASP A 246 -23.80 -12.62 -17.29
C ASP A 246 -22.85 -12.63 -16.09
N TRP A 247 -21.56 -12.41 -16.34
CA TRP A 247 -20.57 -12.30 -15.27
C TRP A 247 -20.89 -11.15 -14.30
N GLN A 248 -21.28 -9.98 -14.82
CA GLN A 248 -21.65 -8.84 -13.97
C GLN A 248 -22.86 -9.15 -13.07
N ARG A 249 -23.87 -9.86 -13.60
CA ARG A 249 -25.03 -10.30 -12.82
C ARG A 249 -24.65 -11.34 -11.76
N GLU A 250 -23.82 -12.31 -12.12
CA GLU A 250 -23.34 -13.34 -11.19
C GLU A 250 -22.54 -12.72 -10.05
N TRP A 251 -21.59 -11.83 -10.39
CA TRP A 251 -20.82 -11.08 -9.41
C TRP A 251 -21.73 -10.33 -8.44
N PHE A 252 -22.73 -9.60 -8.95
CA PHE A 252 -23.65 -8.85 -8.10
C PHE A 252 -24.41 -9.77 -7.14
N ALA A 253 -24.95 -10.90 -7.63
CA ALA A 253 -25.67 -11.84 -6.79
C ALA A 253 -24.79 -12.45 -5.69
N ARG A 254 -23.56 -12.82 -6.04
CA ARG A 254 -22.60 -13.43 -5.09
C ARG A 254 -22.10 -12.43 -4.05
N VAL A 255 -21.76 -11.20 -4.42
CA VAL A 255 -21.33 -10.22 -3.41
C VAL A 255 -22.51 -9.72 -2.59
N ARG A 256 -23.73 -9.61 -3.16
CA ARG A 256 -24.93 -9.35 -2.37
C ARG A 256 -25.20 -10.46 -1.36
N ASP A 257 -25.05 -11.73 -1.76
CA ASP A 257 -25.15 -12.88 -0.85
C ASP A 257 -24.19 -12.77 0.34
N LEU A 258 -22.93 -12.41 0.07
CA LEU A 258 -21.91 -12.15 1.08
C LEU A 258 -22.33 -11.00 2.03
N VAL A 259 -22.79 -9.88 1.48
CA VAL A 259 -23.23 -8.70 2.27
C VAL A 259 -24.45 -9.05 3.13
N ASP A 260 -25.47 -9.69 2.57
CA ASP A 260 -26.70 -10.04 3.29
C ASP A 260 -26.46 -11.07 4.39
N SER A 261 -25.59 -12.05 4.12
CA SER A 261 -25.32 -13.18 5.02
C SER A 261 -24.46 -12.77 6.21
N TYR A 262 -23.42 -11.96 5.97
CA TYR A 262 -22.44 -11.61 6.99
C TYR A 262 -22.58 -10.18 7.52
N ARG A 263 -23.24 -9.27 6.80
CA ARG A 263 -23.42 -7.86 7.22
C ARG A 263 -22.10 -7.22 7.71
N PRO A 264 -21.06 -7.23 6.87
CA PRO A 264 -19.75 -6.71 7.28
C PRO A 264 -19.84 -5.21 7.61
N ASP A 265 -19.07 -4.78 8.62
CA ASP A 265 -18.85 -3.35 8.89
C ASP A 265 -18.00 -2.71 7.78
N LEU A 266 -17.19 -3.49 7.05
CA LEU A 266 -16.37 -3.03 5.93
C LEU A 266 -16.42 -4.02 4.75
N LEU A 267 -16.71 -3.53 3.55
CA LEU A 267 -16.56 -4.27 2.30
C LEU A 267 -15.44 -3.64 1.47
N TYR A 268 -14.39 -4.42 1.23
CA TYR A 268 -13.30 -4.08 0.33
C TYR A 268 -13.55 -4.75 -1.02
N THR A 269 -13.50 -3.97 -2.10
CA THR A 269 -13.46 -4.50 -3.47
C THR A 269 -12.15 -4.10 -4.17
N ASP A 270 -11.45 -5.09 -4.70
CA ASP A 270 -10.20 -4.87 -5.43
C ASP A 270 -10.40 -4.21 -6.80
N GLY A 271 -9.52 -3.27 -7.11
CA GLY A 271 -9.63 -2.33 -8.22
C GLY A 271 -10.57 -1.16 -7.93
N GLY A 272 -11.08 -0.50 -8.99
CA GLY A 272 -12.01 0.62 -8.86
C GLY A 272 -13.44 0.17 -8.54
N VAL A 273 -14.43 1.03 -8.77
CA VAL A 273 -15.83 0.60 -8.74
C VAL A 273 -16.03 -0.51 -9.79
N PRO A 274 -16.53 -1.70 -9.40
CA PRO A 274 -16.70 -2.84 -10.29
C PRO A 274 -17.42 -2.47 -11.58
N PHE A 275 -16.79 -2.83 -12.69
CA PHE A 275 -17.28 -2.61 -14.06
C PHE A 275 -17.47 -1.13 -14.47
N GLY A 276 -17.26 -0.16 -13.56
CA GLY A 276 -17.47 1.26 -13.81
C GLY A 276 -18.90 1.64 -14.22
N ASN A 277 -19.89 0.82 -13.87
CA ASN A 277 -21.27 0.96 -14.33
C ASN A 277 -22.30 0.79 -13.19
N GLU A 278 -23.59 0.79 -13.54
CA GLU A 278 -24.70 0.68 -12.59
C GLU A 278 -24.63 -0.59 -11.72
N VAL A 279 -24.06 -1.70 -12.19
CA VAL A 279 -23.97 -2.95 -11.42
C VAL A 279 -23.07 -2.76 -10.20
N GLY A 280 -21.88 -2.20 -10.38
CA GLY A 280 -20.98 -1.88 -9.27
C GLY A 280 -21.58 -0.85 -8.31
N LEU A 281 -22.21 0.20 -8.86
CA LEU A 281 -22.87 1.23 -8.04
C LEU A 281 -24.07 0.68 -7.26
N SER A 282 -24.80 -0.29 -7.82
CA SER A 282 -25.92 -0.95 -7.16
C SER A 282 -25.48 -1.74 -5.94
N LEU A 283 -24.33 -2.42 -5.99
CA LEU A 283 -23.82 -3.14 -4.82
C LEU A 283 -23.48 -2.16 -3.68
N ILE A 284 -22.83 -1.04 -3.99
CA ILE A 284 -22.48 -0.02 -3.00
C ILE A 284 -23.76 0.56 -2.37
N ALA A 285 -24.75 0.92 -3.19
CA ALA A 285 -26.03 1.42 -2.71
C ALA A 285 -26.77 0.37 -1.85
N HIS A 286 -26.74 -0.89 -2.25
CA HIS A 286 -27.31 -1.99 -1.46
C HIS A 286 -26.63 -2.12 -0.11
N LEU A 287 -25.28 -2.13 -0.04
CA LEU A 287 -24.53 -2.19 1.21
C LEU A 287 -24.96 -1.07 2.17
N TYR A 288 -24.99 0.17 1.69
CA TYR A 288 -25.35 1.32 2.53
C TYR A 288 -26.80 1.25 3.01
N ASN A 289 -27.75 0.97 2.12
CA ASN A 289 -29.17 0.88 2.48
C ASN A 289 -29.44 -0.30 3.42
N ALA A 290 -28.83 -1.46 3.18
CA ALA A 290 -28.97 -2.64 4.03
C ALA A 290 -28.42 -2.40 5.44
N ASP A 291 -27.25 -1.76 5.55
CA ASP A 291 -26.67 -1.39 6.84
C ASP A 291 -27.54 -0.39 7.60
N MET A 292 -28.01 0.68 6.94
CA MET A 292 -28.92 1.65 7.54
C MET A 292 -30.22 0.99 8.04
N LYS A 293 -30.81 0.10 7.24
CA LYS A 293 -32.02 -0.64 7.64
C LYS A 293 -31.78 -1.47 8.90
N ASN A 294 -30.62 -2.11 9.00
CA ASN A 294 -30.25 -2.94 10.15
C ASN A 294 -29.85 -2.13 11.40
N ARG A 295 -29.53 -0.84 11.26
CA ARG A 295 -29.02 0.02 12.34
C ARG A 295 -29.89 1.23 12.67
N GLY A 296 -31.17 1.15 12.35
CA GLY A 296 -32.15 2.19 12.69
C GLY A 296 -31.90 3.51 11.96
N GLY A 297 -31.48 3.43 10.70
CA GLY A 297 -31.23 4.58 9.82
C GLY A 297 -29.82 5.17 9.91
N ARG A 298 -28.92 4.61 10.73
CA ARG A 298 -27.51 5.06 10.80
C ARG A 298 -26.65 4.24 9.84
N LEU A 299 -25.85 4.93 9.02
CA LEU A 299 -24.87 4.29 8.15
C LEU A 299 -23.55 4.12 8.90
N GLU A 300 -23.18 2.88 9.16
CA GLU A 300 -21.93 2.46 9.81
C GLU A 300 -21.06 1.59 8.88
N ALA A 301 -21.59 1.10 7.76
CA ALA A 301 -20.80 0.35 6.78
C ALA A 301 -19.77 1.24 6.07
N VAL A 302 -18.60 0.67 5.81
CA VAL A 302 -17.53 1.25 5.00
C VAL A 302 -17.40 0.46 3.71
N TYR A 303 -17.58 1.11 2.56
CA TYR A 303 -17.13 0.57 1.28
C TYR A 303 -15.75 1.13 0.95
N THR A 304 -14.83 0.28 0.49
CA THR A 304 -13.47 0.69 0.12
C THR A 304 -13.04 0.07 -1.21
N CYS A 305 -12.39 0.87 -2.05
CA CYS A 305 -11.83 0.44 -3.34
C CYS A 305 -10.68 1.35 -3.80
N LYS A 306 -9.94 0.93 -4.82
CA LYS A 306 -8.78 1.63 -5.41
C LYS A 306 -9.21 2.73 -6.39
N GLN A 307 -10.14 3.56 -5.96
CA GLN A 307 -10.63 4.70 -6.73
C GLN A 307 -10.80 5.92 -5.82
N ARG A 308 -10.44 7.10 -6.34
CA ARG A 308 -10.63 8.38 -5.66
C ARG A 308 -12.01 8.49 -5.01
N SER A 309 -12.00 8.78 -3.72
CA SER A 309 -13.21 8.80 -2.87
C SER A 309 -14.20 9.86 -3.35
N GLU A 310 -13.74 11.11 -3.45
CA GLU A 310 -14.58 12.30 -3.66
C GLU A 310 -15.86 12.28 -2.77
N GLY A 311 -15.73 11.76 -1.54
CA GLY A 311 -16.80 11.69 -0.55
C GLY A 311 -17.79 10.52 -0.70
N ARG A 312 -17.58 9.56 -1.62
CA ARG A 312 -18.55 8.48 -1.91
C ARG A 312 -18.27 7.15 -1.22
N TRP A 313 -17.01 6.92 -0.89
CA TRP A 313 -16.47 5.71 -0.27
C TRP A 313 -15.11 6.01 0.35
N VAL A 314 -14.45 5.03 0.95
CA VAL A 314 -13.06 5.15 1.39
C VAL A 314 -12.14 4.78 0.22
N GLU A 315 -11.21 5.68 -0.11
CA GLU A 315 -10.18 5.39 -1.11
C GLU A 315 -9.10 4.52 -0.50
N ASP A 316 -8.72 3.46 -1.19
CA ASP A 316 -7.70 2.51 -0.78
C ASP A 316 -6.46 2.59 -1.68
N LEU A 317 -5.29 2.80 -1.07
CA LEU A 317 -4.01 2.87 -1.78
C LEU A 317 -3.19 1.60 -1.55
N GLU A 318 -3.28 0.66 -2.50
CA GLU A 318 -2.44 -0.55 -2.51
C GLU A 318 -0.96 -0.25 -2.33
N ARG A 319 -0.36 -0.80 -1.26
CA ARG A 319 1.06 -0.66 -0.92
C ARG A 319 1.54 0.79 -1.02
N GLY A 320 0.68 1.71 -0.62
CA GLY A 320 0.76 3.11 -0.97
C GLY A 320 0.53 4.03 0.21
N VAL A 321 0.78 5.31 0.01
CA VAL A 321 0.53 6.34 1.02
C VAL A 321 0.02 7.60 0.36
N MET A 322 -0.67 8.47 1.11
CA MET A 322 -0.98 9.82 0.64
C MET A 322 0.24 10.74 0.79
N PRO A 323 0.40 11.74 -0.10
CA PRO A 323 1.50 12.71 0.01
C PRO A 323 1.27 13.75 1.11
N LYS A 324 0.00 14.04 1.42
CA LYS A 324 -0.45 15.07 2.35
C LYS A 324 -1.72 14.62 3.07
N ILE A 325 -2.19 15.44 4.01
CA ILE A 325 -3.50 15.24 4.65
C ILE A 325 -4.59 15.23 3.57
N ASN A 326 -5.37 14.16 3.52
CA ASN A 326 -6.55 14.07 2.67
C ASN A 326 -7.79 14.51 3.48
N PRO A 327 -8.65 15.43 2.98
CA PRO A 327 -9.88 15.80 3.67
C PRO A 327 -10.86 14.62 3.81
N HIS A 328 -10.83 13.67 2.87
CA HIS A 328 -11.59 12.43 2.97
C HIS A 328 -10.76 11.36 3.67
N PRO A 329 -11.31 10.66 4.68
CA PRO A 329 -10.66 9.48 5.23
C PRO A 329 -10.35 8.46 4.16
N TRP A 330 -9.16 7.87 4.24
CA TRP A 330 -8.64 6.89 3.28
C TRP A 330 -8.04 5.69 4.01
N GLN A 331 -7.71 4.66 3.27
CA GLN A 331 -7.02 3.47 3.75
C GLN A 331 -5.82 3.17 2.87
N THR A 332 -4.80 2.53 3.42
CA THR A 332 -3.89 1.71 2.62
C THR A 332 -3.90 0.29 3.15
N ASP A 333 -3.93 -0.65 2.22
CA ASP A 333 -3.60 -2.04 2.42
C ASP A 333 -2.14 -2.28 2.08
N THR A 334 -1.46 -3.04 2.94
CA THR A 334 -0.10 -3.52 2.67
C THR A 334 0.12 -4.86 3.35
N SER A 335 1.29 -5.46 3.16
CA SER A 335 1.64 -6.75 3.75
C SER A 335 3.02 -6.71 4.40
N ILE A 336 3.15 -7.38 5.56
CA ILE A 336 4.47 -7.68 6.15
C ILE A 336 5.31 -8.57 5.22
N GLY A 337 4.67 -9.24 4.25
CA GLY A 337 5.29 -10.10 3.26
C GLY A 337 4.83 -9.83 1.82
N ASP A 338 4.72 -10.90 1.05
CA ASP A 338 3.88 -10.96 -0.17
C ASP A 338 2.39 -10.95 0.25
N TRP A 339 1.42 -10.93 -0.67
CA TRP A 339 0.00 -11.01 -0.28
C TRP A 339 -0.39 -12.41 0.20
N TYR A 340 -0.03 -13.43 -0.58
CA TYR A 340 -0.07 -14.84 -0.16
C TYR A 340 1.27 -15.32 0.36
N TYR A 341 1.27 -16.39 1.16
CA TYR A 341 2.50 -16.93 1.73
C TYR A 341 3.51 -17.34 0.66
N ASN A 342 4.73 -16.83 0.84
CA ASN A 342 5.87 -17.10 0.00
C ASN A 342 7.04 -17.48 0.90
N LYS A 343 7.43 -18.75 0.88
CA LYS A 343 8.49 -19.28 1.77
C LYS A 343 9.86 -18.63 1.56
N ASN A 344 10.05 -17.93 0.45
CA ASN A 344 11.31 -17.24 0.11
C ASN A 344 11.24 -15.73 0.39
N TRP A 345 10.10 -15.23 0.86
CA TRP A 345 9.92 -13.81 1.13
C TRP A 345 10.59 -13.41 2.45
N LYS A 346 11.14 -12.20 2.50
CA LYS A 346 11.71 -11.62 3.71
C LYS A 346 10.69 -10.68 4.33
N PHE A 347 10.30 -10.93 5.58
CA PHE A 347 9.34 -10.05 6.22
C PHE A 347 9.91 -8.65 6.44
N ARG A 348 9.00 -7.68 6.40
CA ARG A 348 9.30 -6.29 6.73
C ARG A 348 9.65 -6.20 8.22
N PRO A 349 10.63 -5.35 8.61
CA PRO A 349 10.94 -5.13 10.01
C PRO A 349 9.76 -4.46 10.72
N THR A 350 9.56 -4.75 12.01
CA THR A 350 8.48 -4.15 12.82
C THR A 350 8.54 -2.62 12.84
N SER A 351 9.74 -2.02 12.78
CA SER A 351 9.90 -0.57 12.68
C SER A 351 9.15 0.03 11.50
N TRP A 352 9.17 -0.65 10.36
CA TRP A 352 8.51 -0.18 9.14
C TRP A 352 6.99 -0.16 9.31
N VAL A 353 6.40 -1.18 9.95
CA VAL A 353 4.96 -1.22 10.23
C VAL A 353 4.54 -0.07 11.15
N VAL A 354 5.30 0.17 12.22
CA VAL A 354 5.03 1.27 13.15
C VAL A 354 5.17 2.63 12.45
N HIS A 355 6.21 2.82 11.65
CA HIS A 355 6.44 4.06 10.91
C HIS A 355 5.32 4.33 9.91
N MET A 356 4.89 3.32 9.16
CA MET A 356 3.75 3.42 8.26
C MET A 356 2.49 3.82 9.01
N LEU A 357 2.13 3.11 10.08
CA LEU A 357 0.94 3.41 10.88
C LEU A 357 0.94 4.88 11.31
N VAL A 358 2.07 5.38 11.82
CA VAL A 358 2.20 6.76 12.28
C VAL A 358 2.06 7.78 11.12
N ASP A 359 2.72 7.55 9.98
CA ASP A 359 2.64 8.44 8.80
C ASP A 359 1.24 8.46 8.18
N ILE A 360 0.58 7.30 8.08
CA ILE A 360 -0.76 7.15 7.53
C ILE A 360 -1.78 7.88 8.40
N VAL A 361 -1.72 7.68 9.72
CA VAL A 361 -2.67 8.27 10.68
C VAL A 361 -2.56 9.79 10.69
N SER A 362 -1.35 10.35 10.58
CA SER A 362 -1.17 11.81 10.54
C SER A 362 -1.70 12.46 9.26
N LYS A 363 -1.99 11.65 8.22
CA LYS A 363 -2.52 12.09 6.93
C LYS A 363 -4.00 11.74 6.72
N ASN A 364 -4.73 11.40 7.79
CA ASN A 364 -6.16 11.05 7.81
C ASN A 364 -6.47 9.62 7.32
N GLY A 365 -5.49 8.72 7.34
CA GLY A 365 -5.64 7.36 6.85
C GLY A 365 -5.77 6.30 7.94
N ASN A 366 -6.14 5.10 7.51
CA ASN A 366 -6.02 3.85 8.26
C ASN A 366 -5.04 2.89 7.57
N LEU A 367 -4.33 2.09 8.36
CA LEU A 367 -3.48 0.99 7.88
C LEU A 367 -4.23 -0.33 8.01
N LEU A 368 -4.47 -1.01 6.89
CA LEU A 368 -4.90 -2.41 6.83
C LEU A 368 -3.68 -3.30 6.55
N LEU A 369 -3.15 -3.94 7.58
CA LEU A 369 -1.95 -4.77 7.46
C LEU A 369 -2.30 -6.24 7.24
N ASN A 370 -1.93 -6.78 6.09
CA ASN A 370 -1.99 -8.22 5.85
C ASN A 370 -0.92 -8.95 6.66
N VAL A 371 -1.37 -9.91 7.47
CA VAL A 371 -0.53 -10.84 8.19
C VAL A 371 -0.58 -12.18 7.46
N VAL A 372 0.52 -12.50 6.79
CA VAL A 372 0.60 -13.62 5.86
C VAL A 372 0.60 -14.96 6.61
N GLN A 373 -0.35 -15.84 6.27
CA GLN A 373 -0.56 -17.14 6.92
C GLN A 373 -0.12 -18.31 6.03
N ARG A 374 0.44 -19.35 6.65
CA ARG A 374 0.74 -20.63 5.99
C ARG A 374 -0.55 -21.33 5.51
N PRO A 375 -0.46 -22.31 4.60
CA PRO A 375 -1.63 -23.06 4.12
C PRO A 375 -2.43 -23.75 5.22
N ASP A 376 -1.74 -24.22 6.27
CA ASP A 376 -2.34 -24.88 7.42
C ASP A 376 -2.97 -23.90 8.42
N GLY A 377 -2.85 -22.58 8.20
CA GLY A 377 -3.38 -21.51 9.06
C GLY A 377 -2.46 -21.07 10.20
N SER A 378 -1.26 -21.63 10.30
CA SER A 378 -0.24 -21.17 11.26
C SER A 378 0.51 -19.91 10.78
N LEU A 379 1.12 -19.19 11.73
CA LEU A 379 2.04 -18.08 11.45
C LEU A 379 3.50 -18.52 11.59
N ASP A 380 4.38 -17.83 10.87
CA ASP A 380 5.81 -17.96 11.11
C ASP A 380 6.20 -17.27 12.43
N PRO A 381 7.21 -17.78 13.16
CA PRO A 381 7.66 -17.17 14.41
C PRO A 381 8.03 -15.69 14.28
N GLU A 382 8.57 -15.28 13.13
CA GLU A 382 8.92 -13.88 12.86
C GLU A 382 7.68 -12.98 12.75
N ALA A 383 6.59 -13.47 12.15
CA ALA A 383 5.31 -12.75 12.10
C ALA A 383 4.68 -12.66 13.51
N GLU A 384 4.74 -13.72 14.31
CA GLU A 384 4.30 -13.69 15.71
C GLU A 384 5.10 -12.67 16.54
N GLN A 385 6.42 -12.71 16.42
CA GLN A 385 7.31 -11.76 17.09
C GLN A 385 7.02 -10.31 16.70
N SER A 386 6.78 -10.05 15.41
CA SER A 386 6.43 -8.70 14.95
C SER A 386 5.12 -8.22 15.59
N LEU A 387 4.09 -9.06 15.64
CA LEU A 387 2.81 -8.72 16.29
C LEU A 387 2.96 -8.46 17.79
N GLU A 388 3.80 -9.22 18.49
CA GLU A 388 4.11 -8.98 19.91
C GLU A 388 4.85 -7.65 20.13
N GLN A 389 5.79 -7.31 19.25
CA GLN A 389 6.51 -6.04 19.31
C GLN A 389 5.58 -4.85 19.01
N ILE A 390 4.67 -4.99 18.03
CA ILE A 390 3.64 -3.98 17.76
C ILE A 390 2.74 -3.83 18.98
N ALA A 391 2.32 -4.93 19.62
CA ALA A 391 1.51 -4.90 20.84
C ALA A 391 2.18 -4.10 21.96
N ALA A 392 3.49 -4.34 22.19
CA ALA A 392 4.26 -3.63 23.21
C ALA A 392 4.33 -2.12 22.91
N TRP A 393 4.52 -1.75 21.64
CA TRP A 393 4.54 -0.34 21.23
C TRP A 393 3.17 0.33 21.39
N ILE A 394 2.09 -0.34 20.97
CA ILE A 394 0.71 0.13 21.07
C ILE A 394 0.28 0.33 22.53
N ALA A 395 0.71 -0.55 23.45
CA ALA A 395 0.40 -0.41 24.87
C ALA A 395 0.89 0.94 25.46
N ILE A 396 1.96 1.50 24.90
CA ILE A 396 2.55 2.78 25.33
C ILE A 396 2.00 3.95 24.51
N ASN A 397 2.02 3.83 23.18
CA ASN A 397 1.78 4.96 22.27
C ASN A 397 0.37 4.99 21.67
N GLY A 398 -0.49 4.00 21.96
CA GLY A 398 -1.82 3.89 21.37
C GLY A 398 -2.73 5.11 21.59
N GLU A 399 -2.51 5.87 22.67
CA GLU A 399 -3.22 7.13 22.92
C GLU A 399 -2.99 8.18 21.81
N ALA A 400 -1.78 8.20 21.23
CA ALA A 400 -1.40 9.10 20.14
C ALA A 400 -1.91 8.62 18.76
N ILE A 401 -2.55 7.45 18.69
CA ILE A 401 -3.04 6.84 17.46
C ILE A 401 -4.57 6.77 17.46
N TYR A 402 -5.16 6.02 18.40
CA TYR A 402 -6.59 5.71 18.35
C TYR A 402 -7.48 6.90 18.74
N GLY A 403 -8.50 7.13 17.92
CA GLY A 403 -9.43 8.25 18.10
C GLY A 403 -8.81 9.62 17.85
N THR A 404 -7.62 9.68 17.26
CA THR A 404 -6.98 10.95 16.89
C THR A 404 -7.42 11.44 15.51
N ARG A 405 -7.15 12.72 15.21
CA ARG A 405 -7.29 13.31 13.88
C ARG A 405 -5.95 13.93 13.46
N PRO A 406 -5.70 14.11 12.15
CA PRO A 406 -4.58 14.93 11.70
C PRO A 406 -4.58 16.28 12.39
N TRP A 407 -3.40 16.83 12.65
CA TRP A 407 -3.29 18.23 13.02
C TRP A 407 -3.42 19.13 11.77
N LEU A 408 -2.98 20.39 11.87
CA LEU A 408 -2.97 21.35 10.77
C LEU A 408 -1.87 21.03 9.73
N VAL A 409 -0.81 20.36 10.15
CA VAL A 409 0.23 19.76 9.29
C VAL A 409 0.44 18.30 9.70
N TYR A 410 0.79 17.43 8.76
CA TYR A 410 0.93 15.99 9.04
C TYR A 410 2.24 15.63 9.73
N GLY A 411 3.28 16.46 9.59
CA GLY A 411 4.61 16.14 10.09
C GLY A 411 5.73 17.04 9.57
N GLU A 412 6.93 16.72 10.03
CA GLU A 412 8.21 17.32 9.69
C GLU A 412 9.20 16.23 9.29
N GLY A 413 10.26 16.60 8.56
CA GLY A 413 11.34 15.69 8.20
C GLY A 413 11.71 15.78 6.73
N ALA A 414 12.79 15.08 6.37
CA ALA A 414 13.28 15.02 5.00
C ALA A 414 12.46 14.04 4.15
N VAL A 415 11.84 13.03 4.78
CA VAL A 415 11.09 12.01 4.07
C VAL A 415 9.71 12.55 3.66
N LYS A 416 9.53 12.77 2.36
CA LYS A 416 8.26 13.18 1.74
C LYS A 416 7.75 12.09 0.80
N ALA A 417 6.52 11.64 1.04
CA ALA A 417 5.84 10.73 0.13
C ALA A 417 5.28 11.47 -1.09
N LYS A 418 5.34 10.84 -2.27
CA LYS A 418 4.76 11.40 -3.50
C LYS A 418 3.27 11.10 -3.67
N GLY A 419 2.75 10.13 -2.94
CA GLY A 419 1.39 9.67 -3.14
C GLY A 419 1.29 8.52 -4.13
N GLY A 420 0.24 7.72 -3.99
CA GLY A 420 -0.13 6.68 -4.96
C GLY A 420 0.20 5.27 -4.51
N HIS A 421 -0.10 4.31 -5.39
CA HIS A 421 0.09 2.89 -5.16
C HIS A 421 1.57 2.48 -5.26
N PHE A 422 1.96 1.43 -4.54
CA PHE A 422 3.31 0.84 -4.57
C PHE A 422 4.45 1.84 -4.29
N GLY A 423 4.27 2.66 -3.25
CA GLY A 423 5.14 3.78 -2.89
C GLY A 423 5.36 3.95 -1.39
N GLU A 424 5.50 2.83 -0.66
CA GLU A 424 5.51 2.74 0.81
C GLU A 424 6.91 2.50 1.44
N ASP A 425 7.96 2.45 0.61
CA ASP A 425 9.33 2.20 1.09
C ASP A 425 10.05 3.48 1.48
N PHE A 426 10.05 3.76 2.78
CA PHE A 426 10.66 4.94 3.37
C PHE A 426 11.67 4.58 4.47
N ALA A 427 12.77 5.33 4.50
CA ALA A 427 13.78 5.23 5.56
C ALA A 427 13.64 6.42 6.52
N TYR A 428 12.72 6.31 7.47
CA TYR A 428 12.51 7.32 8.49
C TYR A 428 13.58 7.28 9.58
N THR A 429 13.75 8.43 10.24
CA THR A 429 14.67 8.63 11.35
C THR A 429 13.97 9.35 12.50
N ALA A 430 14.68 9.51 13.63
CA ALA A 430 14.21 10.33 14.75
C ALA A 430 13.94 11.81 14.41
N LYS A 431 14.45 12.30 13.26
CA LYS A 431 14.20 13.65 12.76
C LYS A 431 12.88 13.78 12.00
N ASP A 432 12.28 12.65 11.63
CA ASP A 432 10.98 12.62 10.98
C ASP A 432 9.90 12.53 12.06
N VAL A 433 9.09 13.58 12.17
CA VAL A 433 8.04 13.72 13.18
C VAL A 433 6.69 13.71 12.49
N ARG A 434 5.68 13.09 13.10
CA ARG A 434 4.30 13.09 12.63
C ARG A 434 3.36 13.58 13.72
N PHE A 435 2.29 14.27 13.31
CA PHE A 435 1.38 14.92 14.23
C PHE A 435 -0.02 14.33 14.20
N THR A 436 -0.58 14.12 15.38
CA THR A 436 -1.99 13.77 15.56
C THR A 436 -2.56 14.59 16.71
N THR A 437 -3.89 14.74 16.75
CA THR A 437 -4.58 15.49 17.81
C THR A 437 -5.75 14.72 18.38
N LYS A 438 -6.04 14.96 19.66
CA LYS A 438 -7.25 14.47 20.33
C LYS A 438 -7.74 15.52 21.33
N GLY A 439 -8.88 16.14 21.02
CA GLY A 439 -9.30 17.35 21.73
C GLY A 439 -8.25 18.45 21.59
N GLU A 440 -7.85 19.06 22.70
CA GLU A 440 -6.82 20.10 22.75
C GLU A 440 -5.39 19.56 22.85
N THR A 441 -5.23 18.23 22.90
CA THR A 441 -3.90 17.60 23.00
C THR A 441 -3.30 17.40 21.61
N LEU A 442 -2.06 17.85 21.43
CA LEU A 442 -1.23 17.56 20.28
C LEU A 442 -0.24 16.44 20.63
N TYR A 443 -0.11 15.46 19.74
CA TYR A 443 0.92 14.45 19.81
C TYR A 443 1.96 14.70 18.73
N ALA A 444 3.23 14.73 19.12
CA ALA A 444 4.37 14.77 18.20
C ALA A 444 5.11 13.43 18.28
N ILE A 445 5.03 12.65 17.21
CA ILE A 445 5.52 11.27 17.15
C ILE A 445 6.80 11.24 16.32
N ALA A 446 7.95 11.10 16.98
CA ALA A 446 9.24 10.95 16.31
C ALA A 446 9.45 9.50 15.88
N LEU A 447 9.83 9.29 14.62
CA LEU A 447 10.02 7.97 14.00
C LEU A 447 11.39 7.36 14.32
N GLY A 448 11.81 7.51 15.57
CA GLY A 448 13.05 6.98 16.11
C GLY A 448 13.47 7.70 17.38
N TRP A 449 14.57 7.26 17.98
CA TRP A 449 15.17 7.88 19.16
C TRP A 449 16.39 8.72 18.77
N PRO A 450 16.44 10.04 19.06
CA PRO A 450 17.59 10.87 18.73
C PRO A 450 18.79 10.55 19.63
N ALA A 451 19.96 10.34 19.04
CA ALA A 451 21.16 9.88 19.75
C ALA A 451 21.68 10.89 20.80
N ASP A 452 21.51 12.18 20.54
CA ASP A 452 21.85 13.28 21.46
C ASP A 452 20.76 13.56 22.51
N ARG A 453 19.65 12.81 22.47
CA ARG A 453 18.46 12.98 23.30
C ARG A 453 17.79 14.34 23.15
N GLN A 454 18.05 15.06 22.06
CA GLN A 454 17.37 16.32 21.77
C GLN A 454 16.36 16.10 20.65
N LEU A 455 15.07 16.30 20.98
CA LEU A 455 13.99 16.25 20.00
C LEU A 455 13.50 17.67 19.72
N ALA A 456 13.63 18.10 18.47
CA ALA A 456 13.17 19.41 18.02
C ALA A 456 11.84 19.27 17.26
N ILE A 457 10.83 20.02 17.71
CA ILE A 457 9.52 20.14 17.07
C ILE A 457 9.42 21.54 16.46
N ARG A 458 9.72 21.67 15.17
CA ARG A 458 9.89 22.96 14.50
C ARG A 458 8.57 23.70 14.38
N SER A 459 7.49 23.01 14.06
CA SER A 459 6.14 23.59 13.93
C SER A 459 5.66 24.28 15.20
N LEU A 460 6.30 24.03 16.35
CA LEU A 460 6.02 24.67 17.64
C LEU A 460 7.11 25.66 18.07
N ALA A 461 7.91 26.20 17.14
CA ALA A 461 8.77 27.35 17.38
C ALA A 461 8.01 28.52 18.03
N GLU A 462 8.73 29.47 18.62
CA GLU A 462 8.17 30.67 19.21
C GLU A 462 7.78 31.68 18.11
N PRO A 463 6.52 32.13 18.04
CA PRO A 463 6.07 33.07 17.01
C PRO A 463 6.59 34.47 17.31
N ASP A 464 7.51 35.01 16.49
CA ASP A 464 8.00 36.40 16.44
C ASP A 464 7.72 37.29 17.67
N GLY A 465 8.10 36.82 18.87
CA GLY A 465 7.92 37.53 20.14
C GLY A 465 6.47 37.78 20.61
N ASN A 466 5.45 37.11 20.05
CA ASN A 466 4.05 37.24 20.48
C ASN A 466 3.52 35.95 21.13
N GLU A 467 3.87 35.76 22.40
CA GLU A 467 3.45 34.63 23.24
C GLU A 467 1.92 34.46 23.33
N ASN A 468 1.13 35.50 23.05
CA ASN A 468 -0.33 35.46 23.11
C ASN A 468 -0.99 34.63 21.99
N LEU A 469 -0.23 34.17 20.98
CA LEU A 469 -0.77 33.40 19.85
C LEU A 469 -0.87 31.90 20.11
N SER A 470 -0.02 31.34 20.97
CA SER A 470 -0.06 29.92 21.37
C SER A 470 0.71 29.69 22.67
N SER A 471 0.10 29.01 23.63
CA SER A 471 0.74 28.68 24.92
C SER A 471 0.93 27.17 25.05
N ILE A 472 2.13 26.74 25.44
CA ILE A 472 2.44 25.35 25.79
C ILE A 472 2.45 25.27 27.32
N THR A 473 1.51 24.52 27.89
CA THR A 473 1.37 24.38 29.35
C THR A 473 1.99 23.09 29.87
N GLY A 474 2.27 22.12 29.00
CA GLY A 474 2.93 20.88 29.39
C GLY A 474 3.47 20.07 28.23
N VAL A 475 4.61 19.44 28.45
CA VAL A 475 5.21 18.46 27.54
C VAL A 475 5.56 17.23 28.36
N SER A 476 5.10 16.07 27.91
CA SER A 476 5.37 14.76 28.52
C SER A 476 5.65 13.72 27.45
N LEU A 477 6.31 12.62 27.82
CA LEU A 477 6.63 11.51 26.92
C LEU A 477 5.77 10.31 27.32
N LEU A 478 5.04 9.73 26.36
CA LEU A 478 4.24 8.53 26.65
C LEU A 478 5.14 7.38 27.10
N GLY A 479 4.72 6.68 28.16
CA GLY A 479 5.52 5.62 28.81
C GLY A 479 6.58 6.13 29.79
N HIS A 480 6.65 7.44 30.05
CA HIS A 480 7.59 8.03 31.01
C HIS A 480 6.85 8.88 32.06
N SER A 481 7.14 8.67 33.35
CA SER A 481 6.50 9.38 34.46
C SER A 481 7.29 10.59 34.98
N GLY A 482 8.53 10.77 34.54
CA GLY A 482 9.38 11.89 34.95
C GLY A 482 9.04 13.19 34.24
N LYS A 483 9.51 14.31 34.80
CA LYS A 483 9.40 15.62 34.16
C LYS A 483 10.43 15.73 33.05
N LEU A 484 10.03 16.30 31.92
CA LEU A 484 10.93 16.62 30.82
C LEU A 484 11.42 18.06 30.93
N GLU A 485 12.68 18.27 30.58
CA GLU A 485 13.21 19.60 30.32
C GLU A 485 12.91 19.98 28.87
N TRP A 486 12.37 21.17 28.66
CA TRP A 486 12.08 21.68 27.33
C TRP A 486 12.19 23.20 27.28
N LYS A 487 12.50 23.71 26.10
CA LYS A 487 12.60 25.13 25.82
C LYS A 487 12.02 25.41 24.45
N ARG A 488 11.19 26.45 24.35
CA ARG A 488 10.77 27.01 23.07
C ARG A 488 11.79 28.06 22.63
N THR A 489 12.17 28.03 21.36
CA THR A 489 13.06 29.01 20.72
C THR A 489 12.39 29.49 19.44
N GLY A 490 12.95 30.53 18.80
CA GLY A 490 12.48 30.95 17.46
C GLY A 490 12.61 29.89 16.36
N GLU A 491 13.28 28.77 16.62
CA GLU A 491 13.48 27.68 15.65
C GLU A 491 12.63 26.43 15.93
N ALA A 492 12.36 26.11 17.20
CA ALA A 492 11.62 24.91 17.59
C ALA A 492 11.18 24.92 19.07
N LEU A 493 10.27 24.02 19.41
CA LEU A 493 10.21 23.45 20.76
C LEU A 493 11.27 22.34 20.86
N VAL A 494 12.28 22.55 21.69
CA VAL A 494 13.35 21.57 21.95
C VAL A 494 13.08 20.86 23.27
N VAL A 495 13.02 19.53 23.24
CA VAL A 495 12.72 18.66 24.38
C VAL A 495 13.90 17.73 24.64
N THR A 496 14.44 17.75 25.86
CA THR A 496 15.48 16.83 26.29
C THR A 496 14.84 15.54 26.80
N LEU A 497 15.13 14.44 26.09
CA LEU A 497 14.61 13.11 26.40
C LEU A 497 15.36 12.44 27.57
N PRO A 498 14.70 11.55 28.34
CA PRO A 498 15.33 10.83 29.44
C PRO A 498 16.46 9.92 28.94
N ALA A 499 17.32 9.44 29.86
CA ALA A 499 18.41 8.53 29.47
C ALA A 499 17.90 7.15 29.01
N GLU A 500 16.81 6.68 29.61
CA GLU A 500 16.16 5.42 29.28
C GLU A 500 15.01 5.63 28.30
N LYS A 501 15.03 4.89 27.19
CA LYS A 501 13.93 4.90 26.20
C LYS A 501 12.74 4.09 26.73
N PRO A 502 11.50 4.60 26.64
CA PRO A 502 10.32 3.86 27.08
C PRO A 502 9.91 2.75 26.11
N CYS A 503 10.25 2.89 24.82
CA CYS A 503 9.97 1.91 23.78
C CYS A 503 10.90 2.07 22.58
N ASP A 504 10.83 1.11 21.66
CA ASP A 504 11.51 1.12 20.37
C ASP A 504 10.65 1.68 19.22
N PHE A 505 11.25 1.82 18.05
CA PHE A 505 10.65 2.19 16.75
C PHE A 505 10.21 3.65 16.60
N ALA A 506 9.33 4.13 17.46
CA ALA A 506 8.84 5.50 17.46
C ALA A 506 8.42 5.93 18.88
N ILE A 507 8.50 7.23 19.18
CA ILE A 507 8.11 7.78 20.49
C ILE A 507 7.15 8.95 20.33
N ALA A 508 6.19 9.07 21.23
CA ALA A 508 5.19 10.14 21.20
C ALA A 508 5.37 11.11 22.38
N LEU A 509 5.60 12.38 22.07
CA LEU A 509 5.39 13.46 23.02
C LEU A 509 3.90 13.82 23.06
N LYS A 510 3.38 14.03 24.27
CA LYS A 510 2.07 14.60 24.55
C LYS A 510 2.23 16.05 24.96
N ILE A 511 1.67 16.95 24.17
CA ILE A 511 1.82 18.40 24.28
C ILE A 511 0.45 19.00 24.59
N ALA A 512 0.35 19.62 25.76
CA ALA A 512 -0.83 20.36 26.20
C ALA A 512 -0.61 21.86 25.99
N GLY A 513 -1.64 22.55 25.51
CA GLY A 513 -1.55 23.97 25.23
C GLY A 513 -2.81 24.53 24.58
N ALA A 514 -2.91 25.86 24.53
CA ALA A 514 -4.00 26.57 23.88
C ALA A 514 -3.51 27.24 22.59
N GLY A 515 -4.35 27.23 21.55
CA GLY A 515 -4.05 27.91 20.30
C GLY A 515 -2.86 27.32 19.53
N LEU A 516 -2.52 26.04 19.75
CA LEU A 516 -1.40 25.38 19.07
C LEU A 516 -1.63 25.37 17.55
N LYS A 517 -0.83 26.18 16.84
CA LYS A 517 -0.81 26.29 15.38
C LYS A 517 0.60 26.11 14.87
N PRO A 518 0.80 25.48 13.71
CA PRO A 518 2.11 25.35 13.11
C PRO A 518 2.63 26.72 12.73
N ILE A 519 3.87 27.01 13.10
CA ILE A 519 4.62 28.11 12.53
C ILE A 519 5.26 27.61 11.24
N GLU A 520 5.20 28.44 10.20
CA GLU A 520 5.93 28.19 8.97
C GLU A 520 7.42 28.27 9.27
N VAL A 521 8.02 27.13 9.60
CA VAL A 521 9.46 27.04 9.77
C VAL A 521 10.09 26.89 8.40
N PRO A 522 11.09 27.71 8.05
CA PRO A 522 11.81 27.58 6.79
C PRO A 522 12.24 26.13 6.59
N VAL A 523 11.90 25.55 5.44
CA VAL A 523 12.38 24.22 5.07
C VAL A 523 13.90 24.27 5.06
N VAL A 524 14.55 23.62 6.03
CA VAL A 524 16.00 23.41 6.01
C VAL A 524 16.30 22.40 4.91
N ILE A 525 16.40 22.86 3.67
CA ILE A 525 16.91 22.07 2.56
C ILE A 525 18.40 21.91 2.81
N GLU A 526 18.82 20.72 3.24
CA GLU A 526 20.24 20.38 3.37
C GLU A 526 20.91 20.68 2.03
N PRO A 527 21.85 21.63 1.98
CA PRO A 527 22.42 22.04 0.72
C PRO A 527 23.34 20.96 0.18
N VAL A 528 23.33 20.74 -1.13
CA VAL A 528 24.31 19.91 -1.81
C VAL A 528 25.67 20.57 -1.68
N ARG A 529 26.65 19.81 -1.19
CA ARG A 529 28.03 20.28 -0.97
C ARG A 529 28.97 19.72 -2.04
N PRO A 530 30.05 20.44 -2.37
CA PRO A 530 31.07 19.93 -3.27
C PRO A 530 31.76 18.66 -2.75
N ASP A 531 32.21 17.82 -3.68
CA ASP A 531 33.15 16.73 -3.40
C ASP A 531 34.55 17.28 -3.04
N ALA A 532 35.50 16.37 -2.72
CA ALA A 532 36.88 16.74 -2.40
C ALA A 532 37.61 17.50 -3.53
N LYS A 533 37.13 17.43 -4.78
CA LYS A 533 37.67 18.15 -5.94
C LYS A 533 36.93 19.47 -6.18
N GLY A 534 35.90 19.78 -5.39
CA GLY A 534 35.08 20.97 -5.55
C GLY A 534 33.96 20.83 -6.57
N ASN A 535 33.63 19.62 -7.04
CA ASN A 535 32.51 19.39 -7.97
C ASN A 535 31.20 19.21 -7.22
N VAL A 536 30.10 19.69 -7.79
CA VAL A 536 28.75 19.48 -7.23
C VAL A 536 27.95 18.61 -8.19
N THR A 537 27.33 17.54 -7.68
CA THR A 537 26.40 16.70 -8.44
C THR A 537 25.00 16.84 -7.85
N LEU A 538 24.09 17.38 -8.64
CA LEU A 538 22.69 17.63 -8.29
C LEU A 538 21.86 16.47 -8.82
N LEU A 539 21.49 15.55 -7.94
CA LEU A 539 20.74 14.34 -8.30
C LEU A 539 19.23 14.59 -8.29
N ALA A 540 18.51 13.85 -9.13
CA ALA A 540 17.07 13.95 -9.27
C ALA A 540 16.26 13.68 -7.98
N ASP A 541 16.76 12.85 -7.07
CA ASP A 541 16.14 12.53 -5.77
C ASP A 541 16.42 13.57 -4.69
N ALA A 542 17.44 14.42 -4.88
CA ALA A 542 17.73 15.58 -4.04
C ALA A 542 17.03 16.86 -4.52
N ALA A 543 16.30 16.80 -5.64
CA ALA A 543 15.64 17.95 -6.23
C ALA A 543 14.34 18.30 -5.50
N GLU A 544 14.11 19.60 -5.30
CA GLU A 544 12.78 20.11 -5.04
C GLU A 544 12.03 20.24 -6.37
N LEU A 545 10.81 19.73 -6.42
CA LEU A 545 9.97 19.72 -7.60
C LEU A 545 8.86 20.76 -7.44
N HIS A 546 8.71 21.61 -8.45
CA HIS A 546 7.72 22.69 -8.48
C HIS A 546 6.76 22.42 -9.62
N GLY A 547 5.60 21.84 -9.31
CA GLY A 547 4.62 21.42 -10.30
C GLY A 547 3.65 20.36 -9.75
N ASP A 548 2.64 19.99 -10.54
CA ASP A 548 1.61 19.03 -10.18
C ASP A 548 1.73 17.69 -10.96
N GLN A 549 2.46 17.66 -12.07
CA GLN A 549 2.72 16.49 -12.91
C GLN A 549 4.17 16.02 -12.85
N ILE A 550 5.12 16.95 -12.78
CA ILE A 550 6.54 16.64 -12.65
C ILE A 550 6.82 15.76 -11.42
N LYS A 551 7.56 14.67 -11.59
CA LYS A 551 7.88 13.74 -10.48
C LYS A 551 9.23 13.07 -10.68
N THR A 552 9.87 12.68 -9.58
CA THR A 552 10.99 11.73 -9.68
C THR A 552 10.48 10.31 -9.84
N GLU A 553 11.09 9.56 -10.73
CA GLU A 553 10.84 8.16 -11.01
C GLU A 553 12.13 7.36 -10.92
N ALA A 554 12.03 6.06 -10.66
CA ALA A 554 13.19 5.16 -10.63
C ALA A 554 13.14 4.24 -11.85
N GLN A 555 13.91 4.59 -12.89
CA GLN A 555 14.01 3.77 -14.10
C GLN A 555 15.39 3.12 -14.17
N GLY A 556 15.43 1.79 -14.24
CA GLY A 556 16.69 1.03 -14.19
C GLY A 556 17.42 1.13 -12.84
N GLY A 557 16.69 1.40 -11.76
CA GLY A 557 17.26 1.53 -10.41
C GLY A 557 17.93 2.87 -10.10
N GLN A 558 17.89 3.85 -11.01
CA GLN A 558 18.38 5.20 -10.76
C GLN A 558 17.26 6.25 -10.82
N PRO A 559 17.22 7.20 -9.87
CA PRO A 559 16.28 8.31 -9.90
C PRO A 559 16.47 9.20 -11.13
N ASN A 560 15.36 9.66 -11.71
CA ASN A 560 15.32 10.72 -12.71
C ASN A 560 14.02 11.51 -12.55
N ILE A 561 14.01 12.76 -12.96
CA ILE A 561 12.82 13.62 -12.98
C ILE A 561 12.17 13.43 -14.34
N GLY A 562 10.91 13.04 -14.37
CA GLY A 562 10.12 12.81 -15.59
C GLY A 562 8.68 13.31 -15.42
N PHE A 563 7.82 12.99 -16.41
CA PHE A 563 6.45 13.52 -16.51
C PHE A 563 6.40 15.04 -16.46
N TRP A 564 7.46 15.65 -16.97
CA TRP A 564 7.65 17.08 -17.00
C TRP A 564 7.11 17.61 -18.33
N ASP A 565 5.78 17.59 -18.45
CA ASP A 565 5.10 17.92 -19.70
C ASP A 565 4.74 19.41 -19.79
N LYS A 566 4.60 20.10 -18.66
CA LYS A 566 4.22 21.50 -18.60
C LYS A 566 5.43 22.42 -18.46
N ALA A 567 5.40 23.53 -19.19
CA ALA A 567 6.51 24.48 -19.26
C ALA A 567 6.63 25.40 -18.03
N ASP A 568 5.59 25.49 -17.20
CA ASP A 568 5.58 26.25 -15.94
C ASP A 568 6.08 25.46 -14.74
N GLU A 569 6.33 24.17 -14.92
CA GLU A 569 6.96 23.30 -13.92
C GLU A 569 8.49 23.40 -13.97
N TRP A 570 9.14 23.19 -12.83
CA TRP A 570 10.59 23.31 -12.71
C TRP A 570 11.15 22.60 -11.49
N VAL A 571 12.48 22.54 -11.42
CA VAL A 571 13.20 21.87 -10.34
C VAL A 571 14.33 22.71 -9.79
N SER A 572 14.64 22.52 -8.50
CA SER A 572 15.73 23.25 -7.85
C SER A 572 16.50 22.44 -6.82
N TRP A 573 17.72 22.90 -6.56
CA TRP A 573 18.59 22.44 -5.49
C TRP A 573 19.17 23.63 -4.75
N ASN A 574 19.29 23.51 -3.43
CA ASN A 574 20.14 24.40 -2.65
C ASN A 574 21.58 23.85 -2.68
N VAL A 575 22.56 24.69 -3.00
CA VAL A 575 23.98 24.33 -3.11
C VAL A 575 24.78 25.20 -2.17
N LYS A 576 25.65 24.61 -1.36
CA LYS A 576 26.53 25.36 -0.46
C LYS A 576 27.98 25.19 -0.87
N LEU A 577 28.56 26.24 -1.43
CA LEU A 577 29.95 26.25 -1.86
C LEU A 577 30.87 26.77 -0.76
N ASP A 578 31.94 26.03 -0.48
CA ASP A 578 32.97 26.48 0.47
C ASP A 578 33.88 27.57 -0.14
N LYS A 579 33.97 27.63 -1.47
CA LYS A 579 34.83 28.57 -2.20
C LYS A 579 34.14 29.04 -3.49
N PRO A 580 34.40 30.28 -3.93
CA PRO A 580 33.97 30.72 -5.26
C PRO A 580 34.70 29.92 -6.36
N GLY A 581 34.16 29.97 -7.56
CA GLY A 581 34.78 29.32 -8.72
C GLY A 581 33.95 29.39 -9.99
N THR A 582 34.62 29.04 -11.09
CA THR A 582 33.98 28.82 -12.39
C THR A 582 33.66 27.33 -12.52
N PHE A 583 32.45 27.01 -12.96
CA PHE A 583 31.97 25.65 -13.09
C PHE A 583 31.52 25.38 -14.51
N ARG A 584 31.99 24.27 -15.09
CA ARG A 584 31.41 23.69 -16.30
C ARG A 584 30.13 22.96 -15.92
N VAL A 585 29.04 23.28 -16.60
CA VAL A 585 27.72 22.73 -16.31
C VAL A 585 27.37 21.66 -17.34
N ARG A 586 27.00 20.48 -16.82
CA ARG A 586 26.47 19.37 -17.61
C ARG A 586 25.14 18.91 -17.05
N ALA A 587 24.28 18.40 -17.91
CA ALA A 587 23.04 17.76 -17.50
C ALA A 587 22.88 16.41 -18.18
N ALA A 588 22.54 15.37 -17.42
CA ALA A 588 22.23 14.05 -17.94
C ALA A 588 20.73 14.01 -18.28
N VAL A 589 20.39 14.01 -19.56
CA VAL A 589 19.01 14.20 -20.05
C VAL A 589 18.62 13.11 -21.05
N ALA A 590 17.38 12.66 -21.00
CA ALA A 590 16.75 11.84 -22.04
C ALA A 590 15.51 12.54 -22.61
N THR A 591 15.32 12.47 -23.92
CA THR A 591 14.12 12.99 -24.59
C THR A 591 13.85 12.24 -25.90
N LEU A 592 12.58 12.13 -26.25
CA LEU A 592 12.14 11.65 -27.57
C LEU A 592 12.01 12.77 -28.62
N HIS A 593 12.17 14.02 -28.20
CA HIS A 593 12.05 15.19 -29.05
C HIS A 593 13.43 15.65 -29.55
N ALA A 594 13.50 16.26 -30.74
CA ALA A 594 14.77 16.67 -31.35
C ALA A 594 15.12 18.15 -31.09
N ASP A 595 14.17 18.91 -30.54
CA ASP A 595 14.16 20.37 -30.43
C ASP A 595 13.79 20.84 -29.01
N ALA A 596 13.89 19.96 -28.01
CA ALA A 596 13.67 20.34 -26.62
C ALA A 596 14.71 21.38 -26.18
N GLU A 597 14.30 22.41 -25.46
CA GLU A 597 15.21 23.37 -24.86
C GLU A 597 14.86 23.62 -23.38
N PHE A 598 15.89 23.62 -22.54
CA PHE A 598 15.79 23.92 -21.12
C PHE A 598 16.89 24.88 -20.70
N VAL A 599 16.77 25.46 -19.51
CA VAL A 599 17.75 26.38 -18.95
C VAL A 599 18.18 25.88 -17.58
N VAL A 600 19.49 25.84 -17.33
CA VAL A 600 20.05 25.78 -15.97
C VAL A 600 20.31 27.20 -15.50
N GLU A 601 19.69 27.61 -14.40
CA GLU A 601 19.91 28.92 -13.78
C GLU A 601 20.68 28.76 -12.47
N ALA A 602 21.75 29.54 -12.29
CA ALA A 602 22.44 29.68 -11.01
C ALA A 602 23.17 31.02 -10.92
N ALA A 603 23.21 31.61 -9.72
CA ALA A 603 23.91 32.88 -9.47
C ALA A 603 23.58 34.01 -10.49
N GLY A 604 22.30 34.11 -10.88
CA GLY A 604 21.82 35.10 -11.86
C GLY A 604 22.25 34.85 -13.31
N GLN A 605 22.90 33.73 -13.61
CA GLN A 605 23.28 33.30 -14.95
C GLN A 605 22.35 32.19 -15.45
N GLN A 606 22.15 32.16 -16.76
CA GLN A 606 21.33 31.16 -17.46
C GLN A 606 22.16 30.46 -18.53
N LEU A 607 22.15 29.13 -18.54
CA LEU A 607 22.78 28.32 -19.59
C LEU A 607 21.72 27.46 -20.27
N VAL A 608 21.66 27.52 -21.60
CA VAL A 608 20.66 26.78 -22.39
C VAL A 608 21.18 25.38 -22.72
N GLY A 609 20.38 24.37 -22.39
CA GLY A 609 20.61 22.98 -22.76
C GLY A 609 19.73 22.58 -23.95
N LYS A 610 20.36 21.90 -24.93
CA LYS A 610 19.68 21.35 -26.12
C LYS A 610 19.99 19.85 -26.23
N PRO A 611 19.22 18.98 -25.56
CA PRO A 611 19.49 17.55 -25.57
C PRO A 611 19.21 16.96 -26.96
N PRO A 612 20.06 16.04 -27.46
CA PRO A 612 19.75 15.28 -28.66
C PRO A 612 18.61 14.29 -28.38
N ARG A 613 17.89 13.88 -29.44
CA ARG A 613 16.92 12.79 -29.35
C ARG A 613 17.63 11.50 -28.93
N THR A 614 17.13 10.86 -27.87
CA THR A 614 17.79 9.74 -27.18
C THR A 614 17.16 8.36 -27.45
N GLY A 615 16.15 8.25 -28.30
CA GLY A 615 15.56 6.96 -28.68
C GLY A 615 14.62 6.33 -27.63
N SER A 616 14.84 6.56 -26.34
CA SER A 616 13.91 6.21 -25.25
C SER A 616 14.00 7.19 -24.09
N TRP A 617 12.98 7.22 -23.23
CA TRP A 617 12.98 8.00 -21.97
C TRP A 617 14.01 7.51 -20.92
N ALA A 618 14.66 6.37 -21.18
CA ALA A 618 15.64 5.75 -20.29
C ALA A 618 17.10 5.92 -20.76
N GLU A 619 17.33 6.41 -21.98
CA GLU A 619 18.67 6.51 -22.57
C GLU A 619 19.26 7.92 -22.33
N PHE A 620 19.76 8.16 -21.12
CA PHE A 620 20.30 9.48 -20.77
C PHE A 620 21.60 9.78 -21.50
N ARG A 621 21.72 11.02 -21.98
CA ARG A 621 22.96 11.56 -22.57
C ARG A 621 23.38 12.82 -21.85
N ASP A 622 24.69 12.97 -21.67
CA ASP A 622 25.24 14.19 -21.12
C ASP A 622 25.18 15.31 -22.16
N VAL A 623 24.58 16.43 -21.76
CA VAL A 623 24.54 17.69 -22.50
C VAL A 623 25.46 18.66 -21.78
N GLU A 624 26.40 19.26 -22.49
CA GLU A 624 27.24 20.33 -21.95
C GLU A 624 26.59 21.69 -22.25
N LEU A 625 26.36 22.50 -21.22
CA LEU A 625 25.61 23.76 -21.33
C LEU A 625 26.52 24.99 -21.36
N GLY A 626 27.77 24.84 -20.94
CA GLY A 626 28.75 25.93 -20.87
C GLY A 626 29.34 26.09 -19.47
N GLN A 627 29.73 27.33 -19.14
CA GLN A 627 30.32 27.68 -17.85
C GLN A 627 29.54 28.78 -17.16
N LEU A 628 29.45 28.70 -15.84
CA LEU A 628 28.96 29.78 -14.98
C LEU A 628 29.97 30.10 -13.88
N GLU A 629 29.97 31.35 -13.45
CA GLU A 629 30.84 31.83 -12.38
C GLU A 629 30.06 32.06 -11.09
N ILE A 630 30.45 31.43 -9.99
CA ILE A 630 29.88 31.70 -8.66
C ILE A 630 30.92 32.49 -7.86
N LYS A 631 30.65 33.79 -7.71
CA LYS A 631 31.62 34.80 -7.23
C LYS A 631 31.82 34.81 -5.72
N GLN A 632 30.88 34.27 -4.94
CA GLN A 632 30.96 34.22 -3.49
C GLN A 632 30.72 32.80 -2.97
N PRO A 633 31.44 32.37 -1.93
CA PRO A 633 31.10 31.16 -1.20
C PRO A 633 29.77 31.35 -0.45
N GLY A 634 29.09 30.26 -0.11
CA GLY A 634 27.80 30.28 0.56
C GLY A 634 26.71 29.54 -0.21
N ASP A 635 25.47 29.79 0.19
CA ASP A 635 24.29 29.13 -0.36
C ASP A 635 23.90 29.76 -1.72
N CYS A 636 23.57 28.91 -2.69
CA CYS A 636 23.19 29.28 -4.04
C CYS A 636 22.12 28.31 -4.54
N THR A 637 21.06 28.82 -5.16
CA THR A 637 20.06 27.97 -5.81
C THR A 637 20.48 27.68 -7.23
N VAL A 638 20.49 26.39 -7.58
CA VAL A 638 20.58 25.93 -8.97
C VAL A 638 19.20 25.43 -9.37
N SER A 639 18.69 25.87 -10.51
CA SER A 639 17.38 25.41 -11.01
C SER A 639 17.43 24.98 -12.46
N VAL A 640 16.51 24.09 -12.86
CA VAL A 640 16.26 23.75 -14.26
C VAL A 640 14.83 24.09 -14.60
N LYS A 641 14.64 24.80 -15.70
CA LYS A 641 13.35 25.31 -16.19
C LYS A 641 13.21 25.08 -17.68
N ALA A 642 11.98 25.11 -18.18
CA ALA A 642 11.74 25.33 -19.59
C ALA A 642 12.37 26.67 -20.03
N ARG A 643 12.96 26.72 -21.23
CA ARG A 643 13.44 28.00 -21.78
C ARG A 643 12.27 28.94 -22.04
N ASP A 644 11.24 28.43 -22.68
CA ASP A 644 9.96 29.11 -22.88
C ASP A 644 8.88 28.06 -23.25
N ALA A 645 7.61 28.44 -23.16
CA ALA A 645 6.50 27.52 -23.43
C ALA A 645 6.41 27.03 -24.89
N LYS A 646 7.02 27.73 -25.86
CA LYS A 646 6.98 27.33 -27.27
C LYS A 646 8.04 26.28 -27.60
N THR A 647 9.21 26.39 -26.97
CA THR A 647 10.35 25.47 -27.15
C THR A 647 10.34 24.31 -26.17
N TRP A 648 9.48 24.35 -25.15
CA TRP A 648 9.34 23.24 -24.21
C TRP A 648 8.86 21.97 -24.89
N LYS A 649 9.61 20.89 -24.64
CA LYS A 649 9.25 19.52 -24.93
C LYS A 649 9.67 18.70 -23.73
N ALA A 650 8.92 17.66 -23.42
CA ALA A 650 9.21 16.82 -22.25
C ALA A 650 10.64 16.27 -22.30
N ILE A 651 11.31 16.37 -21.16
CA ILE A 651 12.63 15.79 -20.92
C ILE A 651 12.57 14.97 -19.63
N ASN A 652 13.37 13.91 -19.59
CA ASN A 652 13.75 13.28 -18.34
C ASN A 652 15.12 13.82 -17.92
N LEU A 653 15.27 14.27 -16.68
CA LEU A 653 16.51 14.81 -16.12
C LEU A 653 17.03 13.91 -15.01
N ARG A 654 18.24 13.36 -15.15
CA ARG A 654 18.85 12.49 -14.14
C ARG A 654 19.70 13.27 -13.14
N SER A 655 20.49 14.22 -13.65
CA SER A 655 21.36 15.03 -12.81
C SER A 655 21.83 16.29 -13.52
N VAL A 656 22.23 17.29 -12.74
CA VAL A 656 23.02 18.43 -13.19
C VAL A 656 24.36 18.42 -12.45
N SER A 657 25.46 18.55 -13.16
CA SER A 657 26.82 18.53 -12.60
C SER A 657 27.50 19.88 -12.81
N LEU A 658 28.01 20.46 -11.73
CA LEU A 658 28.87 21.64 -11.75
C LEU A 658 30.29 21.15 -11.51
N VAL A 659 31.05 20.99 -12.58
CA VAL A 659 32.45 20.54 -12.52
C VAL A 659 33.34 21.76 -12.41
N ARG A 660 34.12 21.87 -11.33
CA ARG A 660 34.97 23.03 -11.11
C ARG A 660 36.02 23.11 -12.23
N ALA A 661 36.09 24.26 -12.90
CA ALA A 661 37.15 24.52 -13.86
C ALA A 661 38.48 24.57 -13.09
N GLN A 662 39.48 23.84 -13.60
CA GLN A 662 40.85 23.87 -13.06
C GLN A 662 41.52 25.20 -13.31
#